data_AF-A0A3G9J4E3-F1
#
_entry.id   AF-A0A3G9J4E3-F1
#
_cell.length_a   1.000
_cell.length_b   1.000
_cell.length_c   1.000
_cell.angle_alpha   90.00
_cell.angle_beta   90.00
_cell.angle_gamma   90.00
#
_symmetry.space_group_name_H-M   'P 1'
#
loop_
_entity.id
_entity.type
_entity.pdbx_description
1 polymer ?
#
loop_
_entity_poly.entity_id
_entity_poly.type
_entity_poly.pdbx_seq_one_letter_code
_entity_poly.pdbx_strand_id
1 'polypeptide(L)'
;MRKILVLFVVLVNILGFQMIVNIYQEQDVSDAYHLYGYKDGKYVYHAEMKYDVDQAKLLACLHHLSQKYDCMIYQEEANDEEKRIRYDILYAHSLKSLHLITNHHQVLSGDHYYSNQKGKGYYFYTLNKEYQVSLHHLTKLKGTQFTVVTQDFEVLKQIEETLSKGFPKQFLSFEKVTQEQYHGDLELRRNLKQMLILMSVCTLLILMIDVFKRSRTFGIMKSVGLSINTVLVKVFSFELSVCIIVPVLTLVILFILFIHVLNQATLSLLRSLAVFGTGEIICTIILIMIANGVMYHLNTLNQLKGQETHKGLLAVNYILKGLCLFLFAGVIVNSIGEIKQDGRFLLGSYDQVEGYYMINGLKRSYVNDGYNIEKYNEGKFDAMYDMYQRNYDYANKNGALYFEVSTMMIHDQPHDVLLVNQNYMKLVLPKQRFDKQAITYIVPPDISEQTILENINDTKATIKVVHHQIDQYPNFAAVQGQTIKHPYFAVYGDQAERINKSLFVNVYYRQKTLQKVLHYAHYENKVEITKTKDMVESYKASIKNDLYGQVEKIALPLTVLVLISVEYMYMYSKVYRLKRAVKYLLGQGIIGQYGDLFVELLLADLFLIVKDHSFNAYLFYTLTICVDLIIFIIMFIKLQQKNVTLILKGED
;
A
#
# COMPACT_ATOMS: atom_id res chain seq x y z
N MET A 1 -14.44 -31.75 -1.33
CA MET A 1 -15.09 -30.83 -0.37
C MET A 1 -14.28 -30.75 0.92
N ARG A 2 -14.26 -31.79 1.77
CA ARG A 2 -13.50 -31.79 3.04
C ARG A 2 -12.04 -31.29 2.94
N LYS A 3 -11.25 -31.84 2.01
CA LYS A 3 -9.85 -31.39 1.78
C LYS A 3 -9.76 -29.93 1.29
N ILE A 4 -10.73 -29.49 0.49
CA ILE A 4 -10.80 -28.12 -0.06
C ILE A 4 -11.11 -27.14 1.07
N LEU A 5 -12.04 -27.48 1.97
CA LEU A 5 -12.37 -26.65 3.14
C LEU A 5 -11.15 -26.48 4.06
N VAL A 6 -10.43 -27.56 4.38
CA VAL A 6 -9.22 -27.49 5.21
C VAL A 6 -8.16 -26.60 4.53
N LEU A 7 -7.89 -26.83 3.23
CA LEU A 7 -6.92 -26.02 2.48
C LEU A 7 -7.32 -24.54 2.46
N PHE A 8 -8.61 -24.25 2.25
CA PHE A 8 -9.14 -22.89 2.23
C PHE A 8 -8.92 -22.18 3.56
N VAL A 9 -9.30 -22.81 4.68
CA VAL A 9 -9.10 -22.25 6.03
C VAL A 9 -7.62 -22.00 6.32
N VAL A 10 -6.74 -22.93 5.95
CA VAL A 10 -5.28 -22.75 6.11
C VAL A 10 -4.78 -21.55 5.30
N LEU A 11 -5.21 -21.42 4.05
CA LEU A 11 -4.77 -20.35 3.15
C LEU A 11 -5.24 -18.97 3.63
N VAL A 12 -6.51 -18.87 4.08
CA VAL A 12 -7.04 -17.65 4.72
C VAL A 12 -6.20 -17.28 5.94
N ASN A 13 -5.84 -18.25 6.78
CA ASN A 13 -5.04 -17.97 7.98
C ASN A 13 -3.62 -17.53 7.64
N ILE A 14 -2.99 -18.08 6.60
CA ILE A 14 -1.67 -17.62 6.12
C ILE A 14 -1.74 -16.16 5.64
N LEU A 15 -2.71 -15.84 4.78
CA LEU A 15 -2.88 -14.49 4.26
C LEU A 15 -3.21 -13.49 5.38
N GLY A 16 -4.08 -13.87 6.31
CA GLY A 16 -4.49 -13.02 7.43
C GLY A 16 -3.33 -12.78 8.40
N PHE A 17 -2.54 -13.82 8.66
CA PHE A 17 -1.32 -13.71 9.45
C PHE A 17 -0.31 -12.77 8.81
N GLN A 18 -0.03 -12.90 7.50
CA GLN A 18 0.92 -12.02 6.80
C GLN A 18 0.46 -10.56 6.82
N MET A 19 -0.82 -10.31 6.56
CA MET A 19 -1.38 -8.96 6.58
C MET A 19 -1.25 -8.31 7.96
N ILE A 20 -1.60 -9.05 9.01
CA ILE A 20 -1.47 -8.54 10.38
C ILE A 20 0.01 -8.32 10.67
N VAL A 21 0.90 -9.28 10.39
CA VAL A 21 2.34 -9.12 10.62
C VAL A 21 2.90 -7.89 9.89
N ASN A 22 2.58 -7.68 8.62
CA ASN A 22 3.04 -6.53 7.83
C ASN A 22 2.60 -5.19 8.42
N ILE A 23 1.44 -5.15 9.07
CA ILE A 23 0.99 -3.94 9.76
C ILE A 23 1.87 -3.69 10.96
N TYR A 24 2.12 -4.70 11.80
CA TYR A 24 2.97 -4.58 12.99
C TYR A 24 4.48 -4.56 12.67
N GLN A 25 4.90 -4.59 11.40
CA GLN A 25 6.31 -4.48 11.02
C GLN A 25 6.75 -3.03 11.16
N GLU A 26 7.88 -2.84 11.83
CA GLU A 26 8.47 -1.52 12.02
C GLU A 26 8.95 -0.97 10.67
N GLN A 27 8.47 0.22 10.27
CA GLN A 27 8.97 0.94 9.09
C GLN A 27 10.12 1.88 9.49
N ASP A 28 10.05 2.43 10.71
CA ASP A 28 11.13 3.16 11.36
C ASP A 28 11.28 2.75 12.85
N VAL A 29 12.22 3.35 13.58
CA VAL A 29 12.44 2.98 15.00
C VAL A 29 11.37 3.53 15.89
N SER A 30 10.78 4.65 15.48
CA SER A 30 9.69 5.26 16.21
C SER A 30 8.50 4.30 16.31
N ASP A 31 8.25 3.50 15.26
CA ASP A 31 7.25 2.43 15.23
C ASP A 31 7.55 1.32 16.23
N ALA A 32 8.83 0.92 16.33
CA ALA A 32 9.26 -0.05 17.33
C ALA A 32 8.77 0.44 18.71
N TYR A 33 9.05 1.69 19.07
CA TYR A 33 8.61 2.26 20.35
C TYR A 33 7.08 2.30 20.54
N HIS A 34 6.28 2.59 19.51
CA HIS A 34 4.81 2.53 19.60
C HIS A 34 4.27 1.11 19.82
N LEU A 35 4.86 0.12 19.15
CA LEU A 35 4.43 -1.28 19.19
C LEU A 35 4.68 -1.93 20.56
N TYR A 36 5.67 -1.45 21.32
CA TYR A 36 6.02 -1.96 22.66
C TYR A 36 5.13 -1.44 23.82
N GLY A 37 4.04 -0.72 23.52
CA GLY A 37 2.98 -0.42 24.51
C GLY A 37 3.10 0.92 25.23
N TYR A 38 3.77 1.91 24.65
CA TYR A 38 3.60 3.30 25.07
C TYR A 38 2.28 3.83 24.50
N LYS A 39 1.28 3.99 25.37
CA LYS A 39 0.07 4.75 25.00
C LYS A 39 0.41 6.24 24.98
N ASP A 40 -0.07 6.93 23.95
CA ASP A 40 -0.23 8.40 23.86
C ASP A 40 0.97 9.27 23.46
N GLY A 41 2.00 8.72 22.81
CA GLY A 41 3.02 9.53 22.14
C GLY A 41 2.53 10.15 20.83
N LYS A 42 1.56 11.08 20.84
CA LYS A 42 1.09 11.78 19.61
C LYS A 42 2.17 12.63 18.93
N TYR A 43 3.31 12.85 19.60
CA TYR A 43 4.31 13.82 19.20
C TYR A 43 5.70 13.28 19.52
N VAL A 44 6.61 13.50 18.59
CA VAL A 44 8.05 13.37 18.79
C VAL A 44 8.64 14.76 18.77
N TYR A 45 9.56 15.06 19.68
CA TYR A 45 10.20 16.37 19.71
C TYR A 45 11.65 16.25 19.30
N HIS A 46 12.03 17.12 18.37
CA HIS A 46 13.34 17.22 17.78
C HIS A 46 14.04 18.43 18.37
N ALA A 47 15.19 18.19 19.02
CA ALA A 47 16.07 19.27 19.46
C ALA A 47 17.29 19.29 18.53
N GLU A 48 17.39 20.36 17.74
CA GLU A 48 18.52 20.58 16.85
C GLU A 48 19.60 21.43 17.53
N MET A 49 20.85 20.98 17.40
CA MET A 49 22.01 21.66 17.95
C MET A 49 23.00 21.98 16.82
N LYS A 50 23.68 23.12 16.90
CA LYS A 50 24.74 23.52 15.98
C LYS A 50 25.97 22.64 16.11
N TYR A 51 26.74 22.65 15.04
CA TYR A 51 27.94 21.86 14.84
C TYR A 51 29.09 22.13 15.84
N ASP A 52 29.15 23.30 16.45
CA ASP A 52 30.26 23.79 17.29
C ASP A 52 30.07 23.53 18.79
N VAL A 53 29.15 22.63 19.18
CA VAL A 53 28.91 22.29 20.59
C VAL A 53 30.07 21.49 21.16
N ASP A 54 30.54 21.88 22.35
CA ASP A 54 31.45 21.06 23.16
C ASP A 54 30.78 19.73 23.53
N GLN A 55 31.14 18.68 22.80
CA GLN A 55 30.58 17.33 22.96
C GLN A 55 30.81 16.77 24.36
N ALA A 56 31.95 17.06 25.00
CA ALA A 56 32.25 16.55 26.34
C ALA A 56 31.30 17.17 27.37
N LYS A 57 31.04 18.47 27.24
CA LYS A 57 30.11 19.20 28.10
C LYS A 57 28.66 18.77 27.86
N LEU A 58 28.27 18.54 26.61
CA LEU A 58 26.94 18.06 26.25
C LEU A 58 26.68 16.65 26.79
N LEU A 59 27.63 15.72 26.61
CA LEU A 59 27.53 14.35 27.12
C LEU A 59 27.47 14.30 28.65
N ALA A 60 28.23 15.15 29.34
CA ALA A 60 28.15 15.27 30.80
C ALA A 60 26.78 15.79 31.25
N CYS A 61 26.21 16.76 30.52
CA CYS A 61 24.89 17.30 30.79
C CYS A 61 23.80 16.24 30.60
N LEU A 62 23.85 15.50 29.49
CA LEU A 62 22.93 14.40 29.20
C LEU A 62 23.06 13.29 30.24
N HIS A 63 24.28 12.89 30.62
CA HIS A 63 24.49 11.88 31.66
C HIS A 63 23.93 12.31 33.03
N HIS A 64 24.08 13.59 33.39
CA HIS A 64 23.49 14.11 34.62
C HIS A 64 21.95 14.09 34.56
N LEU A 65 21.37 14.46 33.42
CA LEU A 65 19.91 14.38 33.21
C LEU A 65 19.43 12.92 33.29
N SER A 66 20.19 11.99 32.71
CA SER A 66 19.92 10.55 32.72
C SER A 66 19.83 10.01 34.16
N GLN A 67 20.78 10.40 35.02
CA GLN A 67 20.80 10.00 36.42
C GLN A 67 19.70 10.69 37.25
N LYS A 68 19.47 11.99 37.01
CA LYS A 68 18.52 12.79 37.79
C LYS A 68 17.07 12.37 37.57
N TYR A 69 16.73 11.97 36.34
CA TYR A 69 15.37 11.66 35.93
C TYR A 69 15.13 10.17 35.67
N ASP A 70 16.06 9.32 36.12
CA ASP A 70 16.02 7.86 35.93
C ASP A 70 15.74 7.46 34.47
N CYS A 71 16.32 8.22 33.54
CA CYS A 71 16.11 8.03 32.11
C CYS A 71 17.35 7.44 31.45
N MET A 72 17.18 6.41 30.62
CA MET A 72 18.28 5.85 29.84
C MET A 72 18.43 6.63 28.55
N ILE A 73 19.64 7.12 28.31
CA ILE A 73 20.06 7.83 27.09
C ILE A 73 20.96 6.90 26.28
N TYR A 74 20.54 6.56 25.07
CA TYR A 74 21.30 5.68 24.18
C TYR A 74 21.52 6.31 22.81
N GLN A 75 22.52 5.78 22.10
CA GLN A 75 22.77 6.06 20.69
C GLN A 75 22.15 4.94 19.88
N GLU A 76 21.30 5.31 18.93
CA GLU A 76 20.79 4.41 17.92
C GLU A 76 21.75 4.38 16.72
N GLU A 77 22.05 3.20 16.19
CA GLU A 77 22.65 3.04 14.87
C GLU A 77 21.72 2.19 14.01
N ALA A 78 21.08 2.87 13.06
CA ALA A 78 20.22 2.28 12.05
C ALA A 78 20.92 2.23 10.69
N ASN A 79 20.86 1.09 10.01
CA ASN A 79 21.22 0.98 8.60
C ASN A 79 19.99 0.52 7.82
N ASP A 80 19.47 1.40 6.96
CA ASP A 80 18.54 1.04 5.89
C ASP A 80 19.39 0.75 4.63
N GLU A 81 19.15 -0.39 3.97
CA GLU A 81 19.93 -0.81 2.79
C GLU A 81 19.81 0.19 1.63
N GLU A 82 18.69 0.93 1.53
CA GLU A 82 18.48 1.96 0.52
C GLU A 82 18.99 3.34 0.94
N LYS A 83 18.99 3.62 2.24
CA LYS A 83 19.41 4.89 2.83
C LYS A 83 20.38 4.64 3.96
N ARG A 84 21.69 4.70 3.67
CA ARG A 84 22.78 4.67 4.67
C ARG A 84 22.77 5.92 5.56
N ILE A 85 21.68 6.16 6.27
CA ILE A 85 21.53 7.28 7.18
C ILE A 85 21.64 6.72 8.59
N ARG A 86 22.80 6.93 9.20
CA ARG A 86 23.01 6.69 10.62
C ARG A 86 22.23 7.73 11.40
N TYR A 87 21.29 7.37 12.26
CA TYR A 87 20.61 8.34 13.13
C TYR A 87 21.06 8.16 14.58
N ASP A 88 22.01 8.97 15.03
CA ASP A 88 22.30 9.01 16.47
C ASP A 88 21.15 9.77 17.17
N ILE A 89 20.17 9.02 17.71
CA ILE A 89 18.99 9.54 18.40
C ILE A 89 19.07 9.25 19.90
N LEU A 90 18.81 10.27 20.73
CA LEU A 90 18.88 10.21 22.20
C LEU A 90 17.50 10.14 22.85
N TYR A 91 16.99 8.93 23.04
CA TYR A 91 15.75 8.75 23.78
C TYR A 91 15.99 8.88 25.29
N ALA A 92 15.00 9.37 26.03
CA ALA A 92 15.00 9.40 27.48
C ALA A 92 13.78 8.63 27.96
N HIS A 93 13.98 7.40 28.44
CA HIS A 93 12.90 6.56 28.97
C HIS A 93 13.18 6.13 30.39
N SER A 94 12.13 6.02 31.19
CA SER A 94 12.22 5.31 32.47
C SER A 94 12.74 3.89 32.27
N LEU A 95 13.70 3.47 33.11
CA LEU A 95 14.32 2.14 33.07
C LEU A 95 13.30 0.98 33.07
N LYS A 96 12.20 1.17 33.80
CA LYS A 96 11.06 0.24 33.86
C LYS A 96 10.50 -0.10 32.46
N SER A 97 10.49 0.88 31.56
CA SER A 97 9.89 0.71 30.23
C SER A 97 10.81 -0.03 29.25
N LEU A 98 12.13 0.09 29.43
CA LEU A 98 13.12 -0.67 28.64
C LEU A 98 13.16 -2.15 29.06
N HIS A 99 13.00 -2.45 30.35
CA HIS A 99 12.91 -3.82 30.88
C HIS A 99 11.71 -4.61 30.33
N LEU A 100 10.63 -3.93 29.92
CA LEU A 100 9.47 -4.57 29.30
C LEU A 100 9.76 -5.06 27.87
N ILE A 101 10.81 -4.54 27.23
CA ILE A 101 11.13 -4.76 25.81
C ILE A 101 12.26 -5.78 25.66
N THR A 102 13.31 -5.65 26.47
CA THR A 102 14.54 -6.42 26.29
C THR A 102 14.57 -7.74 27.07
N ASN A 103 13.55 -8.03 27.91
CA ASN A 103 13.55 -9.14 28.87
C ASN A 103 14.84 -9.20 29.72
N HIS A 104 15.58 -8.08 29.81
CA HIS A 104 16.87 -7.96 30.49
C HIS A 104 16.79 -6.84 31.50
N HIS A 105 17.12 -7.17 32.74
CA HIS A 105 17.00 -6.28 33.90
C HIS A 105 18.25 -5.40 34.13
N GLN A 106 19.25 -5.46 33.26
CA GLN A 106 20.50 -4.74 33.46
C GLN A 106 20.53 -3.42 32.66
N VAL A 107 20.93 -2.35 33.36
CA VAL A 107 21.24 -1.05 32.77
C VAL A 107 22.51 -1.19 31.94
N LEU A 108 22.49 -0.78 30.67
CA LEU A 108 23.67 -0.75 29.82
C LEU A 108 24.77 0.06 30.48
N SER A 109 25.96 -0.52 30.61
CA SER A 109 27.16 0.19 31.07
C SER A 109 28.39 -0.25 30.28
N GLY A 110 29.27 0.71 29.97
CA GLY A 110 30.50 0.47 29.23
C GLY A 110 30.25 0.05 27.77
N ASP A 111 30.84 -1.07 27.36
CA ASP A 111 30.79 -1.58 25.98
C ASP A 111 29.55 -2.43 25.65
N HIS A 112 28.71 -2.73 26.63
CA HIS A 112 27.49 -3.49 26.44
C HIS A 112 26.48 -2.67 25.63
N TYR A 113 25.79 -3.32 24.70
CA TYR A 113 24.79 -2.71 23.83
C TYR A 113 23.69 -3.71 23.48
N TYR A 114 22.50 -3.21 23.14
CA TYR A 114 21.45 -4.03 22.57
C TYR A 114 21.57 -4.03 21.05
N SER A 115 21.31 -5.16 20.39
CA SER A 115 21.20 -5.17 18.92
C SER A 115 20.23 -6.25 18.47
N ASN A 116 19.53 -6.00 17.36
CA ASN A 116 18.65 -6.99 16.75
C ASN A 116 19.39 -7.96 15.81
N GLN A 117 20.71 -7.81 15.67
CA GLN A 117 21.56 -8.76 14.96
C GLN A 117 21.94 -9.91 15.90
N LYS A 118 21.62 -11.15 15.48
CA LYS A 118 22.01 -12.35 16.23
C LYS A 118 23.53 -12.39 16.43
N GLY A 119 23.96 -12.63 17.67
CA GLY A 119 25.37 -12.76 18.05
C GLY A 119 26.09 -11.42 18.31
N LYS A 120 25.40 -10.27 18.22
CA LYS A 120 25.94 -8.95 18.52
C LYS A 120 25.20 -8.31 19.69
N GLY A 121 25.88 -8.14 20.82
CA GLY A 121 25.31 -7.53 22.02
C GLY A 121 24.19 -8.36 22.65
N TYR A 122 23.40 -7.74 23.53
CA TYR A 122 22.17 -8.31 24.06
C TYR A 122 21.07 -8.22 23.00
N TYR A 123 20.29 -9.29 22.83
CA TYR A 123 19.32 -9.36 21.73
C TYR A 123 18.15 -8.39 21.93
N PHE A 124 17.95 -7.51 20.96
CA PHE A 124 16.79 -6.62 20.82
C PHE A 124 15.83 -7.20 19.79
N TYR A 125 14.58 -7.46 20.16
CA TYR A 125 13.63 -8.06 19.22
C TYR A 125 12.93 -7.01 18.37
N THR A 126 13.13 -7.03 17.05
CA THR A 126 12.32 -6.31 16.05
C THR A 126 11.55 -7.31 15.19
N LEU A 127 10.33 -6.95 14.76
CA LEU A 127 9.54 -7.77 13.85
C LEU A 127 10.08 -7.70 12.41
N ASN A 128 10.49 -6.49 11.98
CA ASN A 128 11.23 -6.25 10.75
C ASN A 128 12.70 -6.67 10.94
N LYS A 129 13.13 -7.66 10.14
CA LYS A 129 14.48 -8.25 10.20
C LYS A 129 15.49 -7.56 9.29
N GLU A 130 15.02 -6.80 8.29
CA GLU A 130 15.87 -6.03 7.38
C GLU A 130 16.32 -4.74 8.06
N TYR A 131 15.49 -4.24 8.98
CA TYR A 131 15.82 -3.12 9.82
C TYR A 131 16.91 -3.50 10.84
N GLN A 132 18.09 -2.89 10.79
CA GLN A 132 19.20 -3.18 11.71
C GLN A 132 19.31 -2.08 12.77
N VAL A 133 19.25 -2.44 14.05
CA VAL A 133 19.29 -1.48 15.18
C VAL A 133 20.33 -1.91 16.20
N SER A 134 21.14 -0.94 16.62
CA SER A 134 22.08 -1.07 17.74
C SER A 134 21.82 0.05 18.75
N LEU A 135 21.63 -0.28 20.04
CA LEU A 135 21.44 0.68 21.13
C LEU A 135 22.67 0.69 22.03
N HIS A 136 23.49 1.74 21.92
CA HIS A 136 24.73 1.89 22.68
C HIS A 136 24.58 2.84 23.86
N HIS A 137 25.34 2.62 24.94
CA HIS A 137 25.44 3.57 26.05
C HIS A 137 26.05 4.91 25.59
N LEU A 138 25.65 6.03 26.22
CA LEU A 138 26.06 7.40 25.84
C LEU A 138 27.58 7.60 25.77
N THR A 139 28.37 6.77 26.43
CA THR A 139 29.83 6.82 26.41
C THR A 139 30.43 6.57 25.02
N LYS A 140 29.69 5.92 24.11
CA LYS A 140 30.12 5.69 22.71
C LYS A 140 29.87 6.88 21.78
N LEU A 141 29.18 7.92 22.23
CA LEU A 141 28.91 9.16 21.46
C LEU A 141 30.12 10.10 21.33
N LYS A 142 31.27 9.76 21.94
CA LYS A 142 32.47 10.61 21.84
C LYS A 142 32.96 10.67 20.39
N GLY A 143 32.87 11.84 19.77
CA GLY A 143 33.35 12.08 18.41
C GLY A 143 32.33 11.81 17.30
N THR A 144 31.07 11.48 17.61
CA THR A 144 29.99 11.31 16.60
C THR A 144 29.03 12.50 16.60
N GLN A 145 28.40 12.78 15.45
CA GLN A 145 27.39 13.84 15.30
C GLN A 145 26.00 13.26 15.57
N PHE A 146 25.22 13.90 16.43
CA PHE A 146 23.94 13.34 16.86
C PHE A 146 22.84 14.38 17.00
N THR A 147 21.59 13.91 16.85
CA THR A 147 20.37 14.69 17.03
C THR A 147 19.68 14.18 18.29
N VAL A 148 19.25 15.06 19.19
CA VAL A 148 18.52 14.64 20.39
C VAL A 148 17.05 14.49 20.02
N VAL A 149 16.45 13.30 20.21
CA VAL A 149 15.02 13.07 19.97
C VAL A 149 14.43 12.33 21.15
N THR A 150 13.37 12.86 21.75
CA THR A 150 12.74 12.29 22.94
C THR A 150 11.22 12.22 22.80
N GLN A 151 10.60 11.26 23.51
CA GLN A 151 9.18 10.90 23.41
C GLN A 151 8.41 11.04 24.75
N ASP A 152 9.06 11.44 25.84
CA ASP A 152 8.43 11.63 27.16
C ASP A 152 8.29 13.13 27.49
N PHE A 153 7.07 13.67 27.35
CA PHE A 153 6.78 15.11 27.43
C PHE A 153 7.30 15.80 28.71
N GLU A 154 7.31 15.13 29.86
CA GLU A 154 7.73 15.73 31.13
C GLU A 154 9.26 15.80 31.28
N VAL A 155 9.96 14.73 30.93
CA VAL A 155 11.43 14.67 30.92
C VAL A 155 12.00 15.57 29.81
N LEU A 156 11.26 15.69 28.72
CA LEU A 156 11.60 16.42 27.50
C LEU A 156 11.58 17.93 27.66
N LYS A 157 10.58 18.49 28.34
CA LYS A 157 10.58 19.94 28.69
C LYS A 157 11.80 20.30 29.54
N GLN A 158 12.24 19.39 30.40
CA GLN A 158 13.38 19.61 31.30
C GLN A 158 14.71 19.47 30.57
N ILE A 159 14.82 18.53 29.61
CA ILE A 159 15.96 18.43 28.69
C ILE A 159 16.04 19.69 27.81
N GLU A 160 14.93 20.13 27.21
CA GLU A 160 14.85 21.36 26.41
C GLU A 160 15.29 22.59 27.21
N GLU A 161 14.74 22.79 28.41
CA GLU A 161 15.12 23.91 29.28
C GLU A 161 16.62 23.86 29.63
N THR A 162 17.17 22.66 29.85
CA THR A 162 18.58 22.51 30.21
C THR A 162 19.50 22.75 29.01
N LEU A 163 19.13 22.26 27.82
CA LEU A 163 19.89 22.45 26.59
C LEU A 163 19.83 23.89 26.10
N SER A 164 18.64 24.51 26.09
CA SER A 164 18.45 25.92 25.70
C SER A 164 19.19 26.89 26.63
N LYS A 165 19.17 26.65 27.96
CA LYS A 165 19.92 27.47 28.94
C LYS A 165 21.42 27.19 28.92
N GLY A 166 21.83 25.93 28.70
CA GLY A 166 23.24 25.51 28.72
C GLY A 166 24.00 25.82 27.43
N PHE A 167 23.31 25.88 26.29
CA PHE A 167 23.88 26.04 24.94
C PHE A 167 23.07 27.04 24.07
N PRO A 168 22.80 28.27 24.54
CA PRO A 168 21.84 29.19 23.91
C PRO A 168 22.22 29.66 22.51
N LYS A 169 23.51 29.61 22.13
CA LYS A 169 23.97 30.00 20.78
C LYS A 169 23.94 28.84 19.79
N GLN A 170 23.94 27.61 20.31
CA GLN A 170 24.03 26.39 19.55
C GLN A 170 22.70 25.63 19.50
N PHE A 171 21.80 25.86 20.44
CA PHE A 171 20.43 25.36 20.33
C PHE A 171 19.73 26.08 19.16
N LEU A 172 19.32 25.33 18.15
CA LEU A 172 18.74 25.86 16.91
C LEU A 172 17.22 25.95 17.03
N SER A 173 16.59 24.83 17.32
CA SER A 173 15.15 24.72 17.36
C SER A 173 14.73 23.58 18.27
N PHE A 174 13.51 23.73 18.79
CA PHE A 174 12.75 22.67 19.42
C PHE A 174 11.47 22.48 18.63
N GLU A 175 11.45 21.48 17.76
CA GLU A 175 10.31 21.25 16.90
C GLU A 175 9.50 20.07 17.40
N LYS A 176 8.22 20.36 17.60
CA LYS A 176 7.20 19.34 17.85
C LYS A 176 6.82 18.75 16.50
N VAL A 177 7.36 17.59 16.18
CA VAL A 177 6.96 16.84 15.01
C VAL A 177 5.74 16.02 15.39
N THR A 178 4.62 16.34 14.76
CA THR A 178 3.45 15.47 14.79
C THR A 178 3.85 14.22 14.05
N GLN A 179 4.02 13.11 14.76
CA GLN A 179 4.04 11.85 14.06
C GLN A 179 2.65 11.63 13.49
N GLU A 180 2.59 11.34 12.19
CA GLU A 180 1.36 10.83 11.60
C GLU A 180 0.90 9.70 12.52
N GLN A 181 -0.30 9.85 13.09
CA GLN A 181 -0.84 8.83 13.97
C GLN A 181 -0.76 7.53 13.20
N TYR A 182 -0.05 6.53 13.74
CA TYR A 182 0.07 5.21 13.14
C TYR A 182 -1.24 4.80 12.47
N HIS A 183 -1.32 5.04 11.15
CA HIS A 183 -2.56 4.91 10.39
C HIS A 183 -2.95 3.42 10.25
N GLY A 184 -2.04 2.54 10.67
CA GLY A 184 -2.18 1.11 10.72
C GLY A 184 -3.44 0.63 11.44
N ASP A 185 -3.98 1.24 12.50
CA ASP A 185 -5.20 0.69 13.15
C ASP A 185 -6.47 0.90 12.28
N LEU A 186 -6.58 2.04 11.57
CA LEU A 186 -7.68 2.29 10.64
C LEU A 186 -7.58 1.41 9.40
N GLU A 187 -6.38 1.30 8.85
CA GLU A 187 -6.11 0.45 7.69
C GLU A 187 -6.25 -1.05 8.03
N LEU A 188 -5.75 -1.49 9.19
CA LEU A 188 -5.93 -2.83 9.77
C LEU A 188 -7.42 -3.16 9.88
N ARG A 189 -8.23 -2.28 10.47
CA ARG A 189 -9.67 -2.53 10.61
C ARG A 189 -10.36 -2.62 9.26
N ARG A 190 -10.00 -1.78 8.29
CA ARG A 190 -10.57 -1.82 6.94
C ARG A 190 -10.21 -3.12 6.23
N ASN A 191 -8.94 -3.47 6.25
CA ASN A 191 -8.36 -4.63 5.59
C ASN A 191 -8.84 -5.96 6.21
N LEU A 192 -8.83 -6.07 7.54
CA LEU A 192 -9.38 -7.23 8.27
C LEU A 192 -10.87 -7.42 7.98
N LYS A 193 -11.65 -6.32 7.94
CA LYS A 193 -13.08 -6.38 7.62
C LYS A 193 -13.31 -6.89 6.20
N GLN A 194 -12.57 -6.39 5.21
CA GLN A 194 -12.67 -6.85 3.82
C GLN A 194 -12.33 -8.34 3.71
N MET A 195 -11.28 -8.78 4.39
CA MET A 195 -10.86 -10.17 4.39
C MET A 195 -11.90 -11.10 5.06
N LEU A 196 -12.47 -10.70 6.20
CA LEU A 196 -13.53 -11.45 6.87
C LEU A 196 -14.80 -11.54 6.01
N ILE A 197 -15.16 -10.48 5.28
CA ILE A 197 -16.29 -10.50 4.34
C ILE A 197 -16.01 -11.49 3.21
N LEU A 198 -14.84 -11.40 2.58
CA LEU A 198 -14.46 -12.27 1.48
C LEU A 198 -14.43 -13.74 1.92
N MET A 199 -13.83 -14.02 3.07
CA MET A 199 -13.81 -15.35 3.66
C MET A 199 -15.23 -15.85 3.92
N SER A 200 -16.11 -15.01 4.46
CA SER A 200 -17.51 -15.37 4.71
C SER A 200 -18.25 -15.74 3.42
N VAL A 201 -18.02 -14.99 2.33
CA VAL A 201 -18.60 -15.30 1.02
C VAL A 201 -18.09 -16.65 0.49
N CYS A 202 -16.79 -16.90 0.54
CA CYS A 202 -16.19 -18.17 0.10
C CYS A 202 -16.66 -19.35 0.95
N THR A 203 -16.73 -19.20 2.28
CA THR A 203 -17.26 -20.22 3.19
C THR A 203 -18.73 -20.50 2.91
N LEU A 204 -19.54 -19.46 2.66
CA LEU A 204 -20.94 -19.61 2.28
C LEU A 204 -21.08 -20.42 0.98
N LEU A 205 -20.27 -20.15 -0.04
CA LEU A 205 -20.25 -20.90 -1.30
C LEU A 205 -19.91 -22.38 -1.08
N ILE A 206 -18.86 -22.65 -0.30
CA ILE A 206 -18.48 -24.04 0.03
C ILE A 206 -19.62 -24.75 0.78
N LEU A 207 -20.25 -24.08 1.75
CA LEU A 207 -21.39 -24.61 2.50
C LEU A 207 -22.61 -24.85 1.61
N MET A 208 -22.89 -23.99 0.62
CA MET A 208 -23.99 -24.19 -0.32
C MET A 208 -23.82 -25.49 -1.14
N ILE A 209 -22.60 -25.80 -1.59
CA ILE A 209 -22.31 -27.08 -2.25
C ILE A 209 -22.59 -28.28 -1.33
N ASP A 210 -22.18 -28.19 -0.07
CA ASP A 210 -22.38 -29.28 0.89
C ASP A 210 -23.86 -29.44 1.26
N VAL A 211 -24.59 -28.34 1.42
CA VAL A 211 -26.05 -28.32 1.57
C VAL A 211 -26.73 -28.97 0.37
N PHE A 212 -26.32 -28.59 -0.84
CA PHE A 212 -26.84 -29.15 -2.09
C PHE A 212 -26.69 -30.69 -2.11
N LYS A 213 -25.48 -31.17 -1.83
CA LYS A 213 -25.13 -32.60 -1.82
C LYS A 213 -25.85 -33.40 -0.72
N ARG A 214 -26.00 -32.82 0.48
CA ARG A 214 -26.54 -33.51 1.66
C ARG A 214 -28.04 -33.28 1.89
N SER A 215 -28.69 -32.50 1.04
CA SER A 215 -30.12 -32.17 1.15
C SER A 215 -31.05 -33.38 1.31
N ARG A 216 -30.84 -34.44 0.53
CA ARG A 216 -31.62 -35.68 0.64
C ARG A 216 -31.39 -36.39 1.98
N THR A 217 -30.15 -36.48 2.42
CA THR A 217 -29.79 -37.05 3.74
C THR A 217 -30.46 -36.29 4.87
N PHE A 218 -30.52 -34.97 4.77
CA PHE A 218 -31.21 -34.10 5.71
C PHE A 218 -32.72 -34.39 5.74
N GLY A 219 -33.36 -34.52 4.58
CA GLY A 219 -34.77 -34.88 4.46
C GLY A 219 -35.08 -36.27 5.06
N ILE A 220 -34.20 -37.26 4.86
CA ILE A 220 -34.32 -38.58 5.48
C ILE A 220 -34.24 -38.46 7.01
N MET A 221 -33.22 -37.77 7.53
CA MET A 221 -33.03 -37.61 8.98
C MET A 221 -34.20 -36.86 9.63
N LYS A 222 -34.74 -35.83 8.96
CA LYS A 222 -35.94 -35.10 9.40
C LYS A 222 -37.18 -36.00 9.38
N SER A 223 -37.34 -36.87 8.38
CA SER A 223 -38.47 -37.80 8.30
C SER A 223 -38.46 -38.87 9.40
N VAL A 224 -37.29 -39.22 9.92
CA VAL A 224 -37.11 -40.14 11.06
C VAL A 224 -37.34 -39.42 12.41
N GLY A 225 -37.63 -38.11 12.41
CA GLY A 225 -37.95 -37.35 13.61
C GLY A 225 -36.72 -36.89 14.41
N LEU A 226 -35.52 -36.89 13.81
CA LEU A 226 -34.33 -36.38 14.49
C LEU A 226 -34.43 -34.86 14.71
N SER A 227 -34.02 -34.41 15.91
CA SER A 227 -34.00 -32.99 16.24
C SER A 227 -33.03 -32.21 15.34
N ILE A 228 -33.31 -30.92 15.13
CA ILE A 228 -32.49 -30.03 14.31
C ILE A 228 -31.01 -30.01 14.76
N ASN A 229 -30.77 -30.06 16.08
CA ASN A 229 -29.43 -30.08 16.65
C ASN A 229 -28.71 -31.39 16.34
N THR A 230 -29.41 -32.52 16.41
CA THR A 230 -28.84 -33.83 16.08
C THR A 230 -28.49 -33.93 14.60
N VAL A 231 -29.33 -33.38 13.72
CA VAL A 231 -29.04 -33.33 12.28
C VAL A 231 -27.87 -32.39 11.99
N LEU A 232 -27.80 -31.21 12.62
CA LEU A 232 -26.68 -30.28 12.48
C LEU A 232 -25.35 -30.93 12.87
N VAL A 233 -25.27 -31.56 14.05
CA VAL A 233 -24.03 -32.20 14.50
C VAL A 233 -23.66 -33.38 13.60
N LYS A 234 -24.61 -34.21 13.17
CA LYS A 234 -24.30 -35.35 12.30
C LYS A 234 -23.89 -34.92 10.89
N VAL A 235 -24.50 -33.87 10.35
CA VAL A 235 -24.28 -33.43 8.97
C VAL A 235 -23.09 -32.48 8.86
N PHE A 236 -22.85 -31.63 9.85
CA PHE A 236 -21.81 -30.59 9.82
C PHE A 236 -20.70 -30.75 10.87
N SER A 237 -20.63 -31.85 11.62
CA SER A 237 -19.59 -32.05 12.66
C SER A 237 -18.18 -31.89 12.12
N PHE A 238 -17.89 -32.46 10.94
CA PHE A 238 -16.57 -32.34 10.35
C PHE A 238 -16.25 -30.88 10.00
N GLU A 239 -17.19 -30.19 9.36
CA GLU A 239 -17.06 -28.80 8.95
C GLU A 239 -16.89 -27.89 10.18
N LEU A 240 -17.69 -28.11 11.24
CA LEU A 240 -17.55 -27.41 12.53
C LEU A 240 -16.19 -27.65 13.18
N SER A 241 -15.74 -28.90 13.26
CA SER A 241 -14.43 -29.23 13.84
C SER A 241 -13.30 -28.57 13.04
N VAL A 242 -13.35 -28.62 11.71
CA VAL A 242 -12.35 -27.95 10.86
C VAL A 242 -12.34 -26.46 11.10
N CYS A 243 -13.50 -25.80 11.11
CA CYS A 243 -13.59 -24.34 11.23
C CYS A 243 -13.34 -23.80 12.64
N ILE A 244 -13.22 -24.68 13.65
CA ILE A 244 -12.83 -24.30 15.02
C ILE A 244 -11.36 -24.64 15.27
N ILE A 245 -10.94 -25.86 14.92
CA ILE A 245 -9.63 -26.40 15.29
C ILE A 245 -8.54 -25.90 14.34
N VAL A 246 -8.80 -25.89 13.02
CA VAL A 246 -7.78 -25.56 12.01
C VAL A 246 -7.36 -24.09 12.10
N PRO A 247 -8.25 -23.09 12.28
CA PRO A 247 -7.82 -21.70 12.43
C PRO A 247 -6.88 -21.50 13.61
N VAL A 248 -7.26 -22.01 14.78
CA VAL A 248 -6.47 -21.87 16.01
C VAL A 248 -5.10 -22.53 15.86
N LEU A 249 -5.05 -23.77 15.37
CA LEU A 249 -3.77 -24.48 15.16
C LEU A 249 -2.90 -23.76 14.13
N THR A 250 -3.48 -23.29 13.03
CA THR A 250 -2.72 -22.63 11.96
C THR A 250 -2.10 -21.33 12.46
N LEU A 251 -2.85 -20.48 13.16
CA LEU A 251 -2.33 -19.23 13.72
C LEU A 251 -1.24 -19.47 14.77
N VAL A 252 -1.39 -20.50 15.62
CA VAL A 252 -0.36 -20.88 16.60
C VAL A 252 0.91 -21.35 15.89
N ILE A 253 0.79 -22.21 14.88
CA ILE A 253 1.94 -22.70 14.10
C ILE A 253 2.64 -21.54 13.39
N LEU A 254 1.89 -20.62 12.75
CA LEU A 254 2.46 -19.46 12.08
C LEU A 254 3.18 -18.53 13.06
N PHE A 255 2.62 -18.29 14.24
CA PHE A 255 3.27 -17.51 15.29
C PHE A 255 4.60 -18.14 15.72
N ILE A 256 4.60 -19.46 15.95
CA ILE A 256 5.82 -20.19 16.31
C ILE A 256 6.86 -20.13 15.18
N LEU A 257 6.47 -20.31 13.91
CA LEU A 257 7.40 -20.37 12.79
C LEU A 257 7.98 -19.02 12.35
N PHE A 258 7.27 -17.91 12.56
CA PHE A 258 7.71 -16.60 12.05
C PHE A 258 8.16 -15.64 13.16
N ILE A 259 7.48 -15.64 14.31
CA ILE A 259 7.69 -14.65 15.38
C ILE A 259 8.57 -15.22 16.49
N HIS A 260 8.29 -16.44 16.97
CA HIS A 260 9.01 -17.19 18.02
C HIS A 260 9.11 -16.53 19.42
N VAL A 261 8.88 -15.23 19.54
CA VAL A 261 9.12 -14.45 20.77
C VAL A 261 7.81 -13.92 21.34
N LEU A 262 7.60 -14.12 22.65
CA LEU A 262 6.46 -13.60 23.39
C LEU A 262 6.94 -12.47 24.30
N ASN A 263 6.67 -11.23 23.91
CA ASN A 263 7.02 -10.01 24.66
C ASN A 263 5.90 -8.96 24.54
N GLN A 264 6.09 -7.78 25.12
CA GLN A 264 5.05 -6.73 25.11
C GLN A 264 4.70 -6.22 23.69
N ALA A 265 5.63 -6.24 22.74
CA ALA A 265 5.35 -5.91 21.33
C ALA A 265 4.44 -6.95 20.69
N THR A 266 4.79 -8.22 20.85
CA THR A 266 4.08 -9.30 20.17
C THR A 266 2.72 -9.60 20.82
N LEU A 267 2.44 -9.07 22.01
CA LEU A 267 1.11 -9.14 22.65
C LEU A 267 0.03 -8.38 21.88
N SER A 268 0.33 -7.19 21.35
CA SER A 268 -0.63 -6.43 20.53
C SER A 268 -0.95 -7.17 19.23
N LEU A 269 0.08 -7.72 18.59
CA LEU A 269 -0.04 -8.60 17.42
C LEU A 269 -0.86 -9.85 17.74
N LEU A 270 -0.58 -10.54 18.85
CA LEU A 270 -1.32 -11.72 19.30
C LEU A 270 -2.79 -11.41 19.56
N ARG A 271 -3.10 -10.24 20.12
CA ARG A 271 -4.48 -9.79 20.33
C ARG A 271 -5.21 -9.61 19.00
N SER A 272 -4.57 -9.01 18.00
CA SER A 272 -5.15 -8.84 16.66
C SER A 272 -5.34 -10.18 15.94
N LEU A 273 -4.38 -11.10 16.05
CA LEU A 273 -4.51 -12.48 15.56
C LEU A 273 -5.67 -13.21 16.26
N ALA A 274 -5.84 -13.02 17.57
CA ALA A 274 -6.94 -13.60 18.32
C ALA A 274 -8.30 -13.01 17.89
N VAL A 275 -8.39 -11.70 17.68
CA VAL A 275 -9.61 -11.05 17.15
C VAL A 275 -9.94 -11.57 15.75
N PHE A 276 -8.94 -11.70 14.87
CA PHE A 276 -9.12 -12.27 13.53
C PHE A 276 -9.61 -13.72 13.58
N GLY A 277 -8.92 -14.59 14.31
CA GLY A 277 -9.28 -16.00 14.42
C GLY A 277 -10.63 -16.23 15.10
N THR A 278 -10.95 -15.46 16.16
CA THR A 278 -12.28 -15.52 16.79
C THR A 278 -13.37 -15.00 15.85
N GLY A 279 -13.10 -13.94 15.10
CA GLY A 279 -13.99 -13.44 14.05
C GLY A 279 -14.28 -14.49 12.98
N GLU A 280 -13.25 -15.22 12.52
CA GLU A 280 -13.39 -16.32 11.57
C GLU A 280 -14.30 -17.44 12.11
N ILE A 281 -14.06 -17.86 13.35
CA ILE A 281 -14.85 -18.91 14.01
C ILE A 281 -16.32 -18.47 14.16
N ILE A 282 -16.56 -17.25 14.67
CA ILE A 282 -17.92 -16.73 14.88
C ILE A 282 -18.67 -16.61 13.55
N CYS A 283 -18.05 -16.02 12.52
CA CYS A 283 -18.67 -15.90 11.20
C CYS A 283 -19.04 -17.27 10.64
N THR A 284 -18.15 -18.25 10.77
CA THR A 284 -18.40 -19.59 10.25
C THR A 284 -19.52 -20.32 11.00
N ILE A 285 -19.57 -20.20 12.34
CA ILE A 285 -20.67 -20.74 13.15
C ILE A 285 -22.00 -20.13 12.72
N ILE A 286 -22.06 -18.81 12.54
CA ILE A 286 -23.28 -18.12 12.07
C ILE A 286 -23.69 -18.65 10.70
N LEU A 287 -22.77 -18.77 9.75
CA LEU A 287 -23.06 -19.29 8.40
C LEU A 287 -23.57 -20.73 8.43
N ILE A 288 -23.01 -21.60 9.27
CA ILE A 288 -23.48 -22.98 9.45
C ILE A 288 -24.88 -22.99 10.06
N MET A 289 -25.15 -22.13 11.05
CA MET A 289 -26.49 -22.00 11.64
C MET A 289 -27.52 -21.52 10.62
N ILE A 290 -27.17 -20.54 9.78
CA ILE A 290 -28.03 -20.07 8.67
C ILE A 290 -28.28 -21.21 7.68
N ALA A 291 -27.23 -21.89 7.21
CA ALA A 291 -27.35 -23.02 6.29
C ALA A 291 -28.28 -24.11 6.86
N ASN A 292 -28.17 -24.39 8.15
CA ASN A 292 -29.01 -25.34 8.85
C ASN A 292 -30.45 -24.86 9.02
N GLY A 293 -30.66 -23.58 9.32
CA GLY A 293 -32.00 -22.97 9.42
C GLY A 293 -32.74 -23.02 8.07
N VAL A 294 -32.06 -22.64 6.99
CA VAL A 294 -32.57 -22.77 5.62
C VAL A 294 -32.95 -24.22 5.33
N MET A 295 -32.05 -25.16 5.65
CA MET A 295 -32.32 -26.59 5.48
C MET A 295 -33.46 -27.12 6.33
N TYR A 296 -33.66 -26.62 7.54
CA TYR A 296 -34.75 -27.08 8.38
C TYR A 296 -36.12 -26.60 7.87
N HIS A 297 -36.21 -25.36 7.39
CA HIS A 297 -37.46 -24.79 6.89
C HIS A 297 -37.86 -25.29 5.49
N LEU A 298 -36.94 -25.89 4.76
CA LEU A 298 -37.26 -26.55 3.50
C LEU A 298 -38.21 -27.75 3.73
N ASN A 299 -39.20 -27.87 2.84
CA ASN A 299 -40.19 -28.95 2.90
C ASN A 299 -39.49 -30.32 2.73
N THR A 300 -39.75 -31.25 3.65
CA THR A 300 -39.16 -32.60 3.66
C THR A 300 -39.41 -33.34 2.34
N LEU A 301 -40.59 -33.19 1.74
CA LEU A 301 -40.90 -33.78 0.42
C LEU A 301 -40.04 -33.20 -0.70
N ASN A 302 -39.78 -31.89 -0.65
CA ASN A 302 -38.92 -31.20 -1.62
C ASN A 302 -37.44 -31.59 -1.43
N GLN A 303 -37.02 -31.85 -0.19
CA GLN A 303 -35.68 -32.36 0.11
C GLN A 303 -35.48 -33.80 -0.36
N LEU A 304 -36.49 -34.65 -0.22
CA LEU A 304 -36.48 -36.04 -0.66
C LEU A 304 -36.51 -36.16 -2.20
N LYS A 305 -37.30 -35.30 -2.87
CA LYS A 305 -37.36 -35.23 -4.34
C LYS A 305 -36.19 -34.46 -4.97
N GLY A 306 -35.50 -33.61 -4.21
CA GLY A 306 -34.31 -32.85 -4.62
C GLY A 306 -34.58 -31.66 -5.54
N GLN A 307 -35.41 -31.79 -6.57
CA GLN A 307 -35.53 -30.81 -7.67
C GLN A 307 -35.90 -29.38 -7.25
N GLU A 308 -36.94 -29.18 -6.43
CA GLU A 308 -37.40 -27.85 -6.01
C GLU A 308 -36.36 -27.15 -5.11
N THR A 309 -35.80 -27.89 -4.16
CA THR A 309 -34.76 -27.41 -3.24
C THR A 309 -33.49 -27.00 -3.98
N HIS A 310 -33.10 -27.80 -4.97
CA HIS A 310 -31.93 -27.54 -5.81
C HIS A 310 -32.12 -26.34 -6.74
N LYS A 311 -33.35 -26.09 -7.24
CA LYS A 311 -33.66 -24.87 -8.00
C LYS A 311 -33.56 -23.60 -7.15
N GLY A 312 -34.04 -23.64 -5.90
CA GLY A 312 -33.92 -22.52 -4.97
C GLY A 312 -32.46 -22.15 -4.68
N LEU A 313 -31.62 -23.14 -4.38
CA LEU A 313 -30.17 -22.95 -4.17
C LEU A 313 -29.47 -22.41 -5.42
N LEU A 314 -29.86 -22.89 -6.61
CA LEU A 314 -29.35 -22.38 -7.88
C LEU A 314 -29.67 -20.90 -8.07
N ALA A 315 -30.90 -20.46 -7.76
CA ALA A 315 -31.30 -19.06 -7.85
C ALA A 315 -30.54 -18.16 -6.85
N VAL A 316 -30.32 -18.63 -5.62
CA VAL A 316 -29.51 -17.91 -4.62
C VAL A 316 -28.08 -17.73 -5.10
N ASN A 317 -27.47 -18.77 -5.67
CA ASN A 317 -26.11 -18.70 -6.20
C ASN A 317 -26.02 -17.71 -7.38
N TYR A 318 -27.02 -17.67 -8.27
CA TYR A 318 -27.11 -16.67 -9.33
C TYR A 318 -27.14 -15.23 -8.79
N ILE A 319 -27.97 -14.96 -7.79
CA ILE A 319 -28.05 -13.64 -7.14
C ILE A 319 -26.71 -13.29 -6.49
N LEU A 320 -26.06 -14.26 -5.84
CA LEU A 320 -24.76 -14.07 -5.22
C LEU A 320 -23.67 -13.74 -6.24
N LYS A 321 -23.69 -14.35 -7.44
CA LYS A 321 -22.82 -13.97 -8.57
C LYS A 321 -22.98 -12.49 -8.91
N GLY A 322 -24.22 -12.04 -9.11
CA GLY A 322 -24.51 -10.63 -9.43
C GLY A 322 -24.05 -9.66 -8.34
N LEU A 323 -24.26 -10.01 -7.06
CA LEU A 323 -23.76 -9.22 -5.93
C LEU A 323 -22.23 -9.16 -5.89
N CYS A 324 -21.54 -10.28 -6.12
CA CYS A 324 -20.08 -10.32 -6.13
C CYS A 324 -19.51 -9.50 -7.29
N LEU A 325 -20.08 -9.61 -8.49
CA LEU A 325 -19.70 -8.77 -9.63
C LEU A 325 -19.84 -7.28 -9.29
N PHE A 326 -20.96 -6.89 -8.67
CA PHE A 326 -21.18 -5.50 -8.27
C PHE A 326 -20.19 -5.03 -7.19
N LEU A 327 -19.91 -5.84 -6.19
CA LEU A 327 -19.00 -5.50 -5.10
C LEU A 327 -17.53 -5.43 -5.56
N PHE A 328 -17.12 -6.31 -6.47
CA PHE A 328 -15.72 -6.39 -6.91
C PHE A 328 -15.39 -5.49 -8.09
N ALA A 329 -16.40 -4.99 -8.83
CA ALA A 329 -16.20 -4.11 -9.98
C ALA A 329 -15.29 -2.92 -9.64
N GLY A 330 -15.59 -2.17 -8.57
CA GLY A 330 -14.80 -0.99 -8.20
C GLY A 330 -13.33 -1.31 -7.90
N VAL A 331 -13.07 -2.40 -7.18
CA VAL A 331 -11.69 -2.82 -6.83
C VAL A 331 -10.91 -3.19 -8.09
N ILE A 332 -11.49 -4.03 -8.96
CA ILE A 332 -10.79 -4.50 -10.16
C ILE A 332 -10.62 -3.38 -11.19
N VAL A 333 -11.64 -2.55 -11.40
CA VAL A 333 -11.59 -1.41 -12.33
C VAL A 333 -10.50 -0.41 -11.95
N ASN A 334 -10.36 -0.12 -10.65
CA ASN A 334 -9.29 0.75 -10.14
C ASN A 334 -7.92 0.10 -10.31
N SER A 335 -7.75 -1.17 -9.90
CA SER A 335 -6.49 -1.89 -10.07
C SER A 335 -6.06 -2.03 -11.53
N ILE A 336 -6.99 -2.22 -12.47
CA ILE A 336 -6.68 -2.19 -13.93
C ILE A 336 -6.19 -0.80 -14.35
N GLY A 337 -6.79 0.26 -13.80
CA GLY A 337 -6.36 1.64 -14.03
C GLY A 337 -4.92 1.89 -13.56
N GLU A 338 -4.61 1.45 -12.34
CA GLU A 338 -3.27 1.53 -11.75
C GLU A 338 -2.25 0.72 -12.57
N ILE A 339 -2.55 -0.54 -12.92
CA ILE A 339 -1.70 -1.38 -13.77
C ILE A 339 -1.42 -0.71 -15.12
N LYS A 340 -2.40 -0.03 -15.71
CA LYS A 340 -2.23 0.68 -16.98
C LYS A 340 -1.31 1.88 -16.83
N GLN A 341 -1.41 2.61 -15.73
CA GLN A 341 -0.55 3.75 -15.42
C GLN A 341 0.90 3.29 -15.18
N ASP A 342 1.08 2.30 -14.32
CA ASP A 342 2.36 1.69 -13.98
C ASP A 342 3.01 1.02 -15.19
N GLY A 343 2.23 0.31 -15.98
CA GLY A 343 2.68 -0.30 -17.23
C GLY A 343 3.15 0.74 -18.24
N ARG A 344 2.47 1.89 -18.34
CA ARG A 344 2.95 3.02 -19.18
C ARG A 344 4.26 3.57 -18.65
N PHE A 345 4.41 3.68 -17.33
CA PHE A 345 5.68 4.07 -16.74
C PHE A 345 6.79 3.10 -17.15
N LEU A 346 6.59 1.79 -16.98
CA LEU A 346 7.61 0.77 -17.27
C LEU A 346 7.98 0.70 -18.75
N LEU A 347 7.00 0.90 -19.65
CA LEU A 347 7.20 0.87 -21.10
C LEU A 347 7.77 2.19 -21.66
N GLY A 348 7.85 3.24 -20.84
CA GLY A 348 8.42 4.53 -21.24
C GLY A 348 9.92 4.44 -21.56
N SER A 349 10.33 5.09 -22.65
CA SER A 349 11.76 5.33 -22.93
C SER A 349 12.21 6.57 -22.16
N TYR A 350 13.18 6.40 -21.27
CA TYR A 350 13.73 7.45 -20.41
C TYR A 350 15.21 7.74 -20.69
N ASP A 351 15.73 7.27 -21.83
CA ASP A 351 17.14 7.43 -22.22
C ASP A 351 17.54 8.91 -22.30
N GLN A 352 16.56 9.80 -22.55
CA GLN A 352 16.76 11.25 -22.62
C GLN A 352 17.08 11.90 -21.26
N VAL A 353 16.78 11.24 -20.13
CA VAL A 353 17.02 11.79 -18.78
C VAL A 353 18.21 11.16 -18.07
N GLU A 354 18.78 10.04 -18.53
CA GLU A 354 19.83 9.27 -17.82
C GLU A 354 21.14 10.04 -17.58
N GLY A 355 21.47 11.03 -18.44
CA GLY A 355 22.73 11.80 -18.37
C GLY A 355 22.74 12.93 -17.35
N TYR A 356 21.73 13.00 -16.48
CA TYR A 356 21.52 14.11 -15.55
C TYR A 356 21.72 13.70 -14.09
N TYR A 357 22.00 14.69 -13.26
CA TYR A 357 22.23 14.57 -11.83
C TYR A 357 21.29 15.53 -11.11
N MET A 358 20.81 15.12 -9.95
CA MET A 358 20.03 15.94 -9.04
C MET A 358 20.80 16.11 -7.73
N ILE A 359 20.64 17.27 -7.10
CA ILE A 359 21.17 17.53 -5.76
C ILE A 359 20.02 17.31 -4.79
N ASN A 360 20.07 16.25 -3.98
CA ASN A 360 18.97 15.89 -3.09
C ASN A 360 18.96 16.73 -1.81
N GLY A 361 20.15 17.22 -1.41
CA GLY A 361 20.32 17.94 -0.15
C GLY A 361 21.78 18.14 0.19
N LEU A 362 22.03 18.77 1.34
CA LEU A 362 23.34 18.81 1.95
C LEU A 362 23.59 17.49 2.69
N LYS A 363 24.82 16.98 2.63
CA LYS A 363 25.25 15.85 3.46
C LYS A 363 25.05 16.23 4.92
N ARG A 364 24.68 15.26 5.74
CA ARG A 364 24.35 15.42 7.17
C ARG A 364 25.33 16.32 7.96
N SER A 365 26.63 16.22 7.69
CA SER A 365 27.67 17.05 8.32
C SER A 365 27.62 18.55 7.99
N TYR A 366 26.79 18.94 7.03
CA TYR A 366 26.61 20.30 6.54
C TYR A 366 25.12 20.71 6.55
N VAL A 367 24.23 19.93 7.17
CA VAL A 367 22.81 20.29 7.34
C VAL A 367 22.74 21.41 8.35
N ASN A 368 22.82 22.64 7.86
CA ASN A 368 22.54 23.84 8.62
C ASN A 368 22.43 25.03 7.66
N ASP A 369 21.22 25.44 7.30
CA ASP A 369 21.08 26.63 6.46
C ASP A 369 19.83 27.46 6.77
N GLY A 370 18.85 26.98 7.52
CA GLY A 370 17.66 27.79 7.84
C GLY A 370 16.86 28.20 6.60
N TYR A 371 17.07 27.52 5.46
CA TYR A 371 16.26 27.66 4.26
C TYR A 371 14.89 27.02 4.54
N ASN A 372 13.87 27.86 4.76
CA ASN A 372 12.52 27.41 5.05
C ASN A 372 11.60 27.76 3.88
N ILE A 373 11.17 26.76 3.13
CA ILE A 373 10.34 26.92 1.94
C ILE A 373 8.96 27.53 2.25
N GLU A 374 8.38 27.21 3.41
CA GLU A 374 7.08 27.71 3.85
C GLU A 374 7.16 29.21 4.14
N LYS A 375 8.22 29.66 4.82
CA LYS A 375 8.49 31.09 5.07
C LYS A 375 8.56 31.90 3.77
N TYR A 376 9.13 31.34 2.71
CA TYR A 376 9.27 32.02 1.41
C TYR A 376 7.97 32.00 0.60
N ASN A 377 7.18 30.94 0.72
CA ASN A 377 5.82 30.90 0.17
C ASN A 377 4.92 31.99 0.80
N GLU A 378 5.18 32.37 2.07
CA GLU A 378 4.53 33.50 2.75
C GLU A 378 5.12 34.89 2.37
N GLY A 379 6.09 34.96 1.46
CA GLY A 379 6.69 36.20 0.97
C GLY A 379 7.74 36.84 1.89
N LYS A 380 8.30 36.09 2.85
CA LYS A 380 9.35 36.59 3.78
C LYS A 380 10.75 36.29 3.26
N PHE A 381 11.27 37.15 2.39
CA PHE A 381 12.62 37.01 1.82
C PHE A 381 13.71 37.50 2.78
N ASP A 382 14.77 36.72 2.95
CA ASP A 382 15.93 37.06 3.78
C ASP A 382 17.25 36.84 3.03
N ALA A 383 18.37 37.18 3.66
CA ALA A 383 19.70 37.02 3.07
C ALA A 383 20.02 35.58 2.66
N MET A 384 19.37 34.60 3.30
CA MET A 384 19.51 33.19 2.94
C MET A 384 18.80 32.92 1.61
N TYR A 385 17.54 33.35 1.46
CA TYR A 385 16.82 33.27 0.19
C TYR A 385 17.62 33.88 -0.98
N ASP A 386 18.18 35.07 -0.80
CA ASP A 386 18.99 35.75 -1.82
C ASP A 386 20.23 34.92 -2.22
N MET A 387 20.84 34.22 -1.27
CA MET A 387 21.96 33.32 -1.54
C MET A 387 21.51 32.13 -2.41
N TYR A 388 20.43 31.44 -2.04
CA TYR A 388 19.88 30.31 -2.81
C TYR A 388 19.45 30.73 -4.22
N GLN A 389 18.80 31.89 -4.33
CA GLN A 389 18.40 32.45 -5.62
C GLN A 389 19.61 32.77 -6.50
N ARG A 390 20.65 33.43 -5.98
CA ARG A 390 21.88 33.72 -6.75
C ARG A 390 22.55 32.44 -7.25
N ASN A 391 22.58 31.41 -6.41
CA ASN A 391 23.13 30.10 -6.77
C ASN A 391 22.32 29.45 -7.90
N TYR A 392 20.98 29.46 -7.79
CA TYR A 392 20.08 28.98 -8.83
C TYR A 392 20.24 29.76 -10.14
N ASP A 393 20.29 31.09 -10.10
CA ASP A 393 20.44 31.93 -11.30
C ASP A 393 21.79 31.66 -12.00
N TYR A 394 22.85 31.41 -11.23
CA TYR A 394 24.13 30.97 -11.77
C TYR A 394 24.04 29.59 -12.44
N ALA A 395 23.34 28.64 -11.81
CA ALA A 395 23.07 27.33 -12.40
C ALA A 395 22.27 27.42 -13.71
N ASN A 396 21.21 28.24 -13.73
CA ASN A 396 20.39 28.47 -14.91
C ASN A 396 21.23 29.06 -16.06
N LYS A 397 22.09 30.05 -15.79
CA LYS A 397 23.02 30.59 -16.81
C LYS A 397 24.00 29.55 -17.38
N ASN A 398 24.35 28.54 -16.59
CA ASN A 398 25.26 27.45 -16.99
C ASN A 398 24.53 26.23 -17.59
N GLY A 399 23.24 26.35 -17.92
CA GLY A 399 22.49 25.32 -18.63
C GLY A 399 21.84 24.26 -17.74
N ALA A 400 21.65 24.53 -16.45
CA ALA A 400 20.82 23.67 -15.60
C ALA A 400 19.36 23.66 -16.09
N LEU A 401 18.69 22.53 -15.94
CA LEU A 401 17.29 22.35 -16.30
C LEU A 401 16.43 22.42 -15.04
N TYR A 402 15.29 23.08 -15.12
CA TYR A 402 14.27 23.04 -14.08
C TYR A 402 13.04 22.34 -14.64
N PHE A 403 12.46 21.44 -13.86
CA PHE A 403 11.29 20.66 -14.24
C PHE A 403 10.44 20.31 -13.01
N GLU A 404 9.18 20.72 -13.01
CA GLU A 404 8.22 20.40 -11.97
C GLU A 404 6.84 20.15 -12.60
N VAL A 405 6.08 19.25 -11.98
CA VAL A 405 4.75 18.89 -12.43
C VAL A 405 3.73 19.61 -11.54
N SER A 406 2.82 20.32 -12.18
CA SER A 406 1.70 20.99 -11.55
C SER A 406 0.40 20.57 -12.22
N THR A 407 -0.74 20.95 -11.63
CA THR A 407 -2.06 20.63 -12.17
C THR A 407 -2.83 21.92 -12.36
N MET A 408 -3.42 22.08 -13.55
CA MET A 408 -4.33 23.18 -13.87
C MET A 408 -5.71 22.59 -14.17
N MET A 409 -6.74 23.17 -13.58
CA MET A 409 -8.12 22.78 -13.88
C MET A 409 -8.58 23.52 -15.14
N ILE A 410 -8.99 22.79 -16.18
CA ILE A 410 -9.62 23.36 -17.37
C ILE A 410 -10.98 22.71 -17.55
N HIS A 411 -12.05 23.51 -17.57
CA HIS A 411 -13.43 23.01 -17.66
C HIS A 411 -13.73 21.90 -16.63
N ASP A 412 -13.32 22.12 -15.37
CA ASP A 412 -13.43 21.17 -14.26
C ASP A 412 -12.70 19.82 -14.44
N GLN A 413 -11.82 19.71 -15.45
CA GLN A 413 -10.93 18.57 -15.62
C GLN A 413 -9.48 18.93 -15.26
N PRO A 414 -8.78 18.08 -14.50
CA PRO A 414 -7.37 18.30 -14.19
C PRO A 414 -6.51 18.01 -15.43
N HIS A 415 -5.62 18.95 -15.77
CA HIS A 415 -4.61 18.81 -16.80
C HIS A 415 -3.21 19.00 -16.21
N ASP A 416 -2.27 18.15 -16.62
CA ASP A 416 -0.88 18.24 -16.19
C ASP A 416 -0.18 19.44 -16.85
N VAL A 417 0.48 20.27 -16.05
CA VAL A 417 1.28 21.41 -16.49
C VAL A 417 2.73 21.20 -16.07
N LEU A 418 3.62 21.22 -17.05
CA LEU A 418 5.06 21.13 -16.86
C LEU A 418 5.64 22.52 -16.66
N LEU A 419 6.02 22.81 -15.43
CA LEU A 419 6.76 24.00 -15.03
C LEU A 419 8.23 23.81 -15.37
N VAL A 420 8.74 24.59 -16.34
CA VAL A 420 10.08 24.39 -16.90
C VAL A 420 10.82 25.70 -17.11
N ASN A 421 12.15 25.67 -17.14
CA ASN A 421 12.94 26.84 -17.55
C ASN A 421 13.23 26.84 -19.06
N GLN A 422 13.73 27.97 -19.58
CA GLN A 422 14.09 28.09 -20.99
C GLN A 422 15.13 27.05 -21.45
N ASN A 423 16.06 26.62 -20.58
CA ASN A 423 17.06 25.62 -20.94
C ASN A 423 16.46 24.25 -21.21
N TYR A 424 15.45 23.85 -20.43
CA TYR A 424 14.68 22.64 -20.70
C TYR A 424 13.99 22.76 -22.07
N MET A 425 13.34 23.89 -22.33
CA MET A 425 12.65 24.09 -23.61
C MET A 425 13.56 24.14 -24.83
N LYS A 426 14.85 24.46 -24.68
CA LYS A 426 15.81 24.33 -25.80
C LYS A 426 16.00 22.88 -26.24
N LEU A 427 15.72 21.89 -25.39
CA LEU A 427 15.76 20.47 -25.75
C LEU A 427 14.53 20.05 -26.55
N VAL A 428 13.39 20.73 -26.34
CA VAL A 428 12.10 20.42 -26.96
C VAL A 428 11.91 21.26 -28.23
N LEU A 429 12.08 22.57 -28.13
CA LEU A 429 11.91 23.57 -29.19
C LEU A 429 13.18 24.43 -29.32
N PRO A 430 14.28 23.90 -29.90
CA PRO A 430 15.58 24.58 -29.93
C PRO A 430 15.60 25.92 -30.66
N LYS A 431 14.65 26.17 -31.56
CA LYS A 431 14.55 27.39 -32.35
C LYS A 431 13.63 28.45 -31.74
N GLN A 432 12.82 28.09 -30.75
CA GLN A 432 11.86 29.00 -30.13
C GLN A 432 12.59 29.98 -29.20
N ARG A 433 12.25 31.27 -29.30
CA ARG A 433 12.75 32.30 -28.40
C ARG A 433 11.66 32.65 -27.39
N PHE A 434 12.01 32.61 -26.12
CA PHE A 434 11.12 32.94 -25.01
C PHE A 434 11.48 34.30 -24.42
N ASP A 435 10.49 35.01 -23.90
CA ASP A 435 10.71 36.25 -23.17
C ASP A 435 11.49 35.94 -21.88
N LYS A 436 12.43 36.83 -21.52
CA LYS A 436 13.23 36.66 -20.30
C LYS A 436 12.44 37.01 -19.05
N GLN A 437 11.42 37.86 -19.14
CA GLN A 437 10.69 38.37 -17.97
C GLN A 437 9.29 37.77 -17.83
N ALA A 438 8.78 37.12 -18.87
CA ALA A 438 7.44 36.53 -18.87
C ALA A 438 7.46 35.02 -18.59
N ILE A 439 6.33 34.49 -18.10
CA ILE A 439 6.02 33.07 -18.12
C ILE A 439 5.26 32.78 -19.42
N THR A 440 5.79 31.88 -20.25
CA THR A 440 5.16 31.52 -21.52
C THR A 440 4.47 30.16 -21.40
N TYR A 441 3.14 30.13 -21.53
CA TYR A 441 2.36 28.91 -21.59
C TYR A 441 2.31 28.38 -23.02
N ILE A 442 2.72 27.14 -23.23
CA ILE A 442 2.58 26.42 -24.49
C ILE A 442 1.45 25.42 -24.34
N VAL A 443 0.39 25.63 -25.13
CA VAL A 443 -0.84 24.85 -25.09
C VAL A 443 -1.20 24.36 -26.49
N PRO A 444 -1.94 23.25 -26.63
CA PRO A 444 -2.36 22.79 -27.93
C PRO A 444 -3.44 23.71 -28.53
N PRO A 445 -3.65 23.66 -29.86
CA PRO A 445 -4.47 24.64 -30.58
C PRO A 445 -5.95 24.67 -30.20
N ASP A 446 -6.42 23.63 -29.52
CA ASP A 446 -7.80 23.45 -29.07
C ASP A 446 -8.14 24.21 -27.78
N ILE A 447 -7.12 24.68 -27.04
CA ILE A 447 -7.32 25.45 -25.79
C ILE A 447 -7.25 26.95 -26.08
N SER A 448 -8.30 27.67 -25.67
CA SER A 448 -8.34 29.13 -25.84
C SER A 448 -7.39 29.83 -24.85
N GLU A 449 -6.79 30.94 -25.28
CA GLU A 449 -5.94 31.79 -24.41
C GLU A 449 -6.71 32.29 -23.19
N GLN A 450 -7.98 32.65 -23.36
CA GLN A 450 -8.83 33.13 -22.28
C GLN A 450 -9.01 32.08 -21.17
N THR A 451 -9.17 30.80 -21.54
CA THR A 451 -9.30 29.69 -20.59
C THR A 451 -8.04 29.51 -19.74
N ILE A 452 -6.85 29.77 -20.29
CA ILE A 452 -5.59 29.70 -19.54
C ILE A 452 -5.48 30.90 -18.58
N LEU A 453 -5.80 32.10 -19.04
CA LEU A 453 -5.74 33.31 -18.24
C LEU A 453 -6.74 33.28 -17.05
N GLU A 454 -7.92 32.71 -17.24
CA GLU A 454 -8.94 32.53 -16.18
C GLU A 454 -8.49 31.60 -15.04
N ASN A 455 -7.57 30.67 -15.32
CA ASN A 455 -7.07 29.70 -14.34
C ASN A 455 -5.76 30.12 -13.67
N ILE A 456 -5.19 31.27 -14.03
CA ILE A 456 -3.94 31.77 -13.44
C ILE A 456 -4.26 32.92 -12.47
N ASN A 457 -4.13 32.66 -11.18
CA ASN A 457 -4.30 33.67 -10.12
C ASN A 457 -3.03 34.50 -9.84
N ASP A 458 -1.99 34.38 -10.67
CA ASP A 458 -0.71 35.04 -10.44
C ASP A 458 -0.69 36.46 -11.00
N THR A 459 -1.05 37.42 -10.15
CA THR A 459 -1.28 38.83 -10.52
C THR A 459 0.00 39.65 -10.80
N LYS A 460 1.20 39.08 -10.61
CA LYS A 460 2.47 39.80 -10.72
C LYS A 460 3.31 39.44 -11.95
N ALA A 461 3.08 38.28 -12.57
CA ALA A 461 3.87 37.81 -13.70
C ALA A 461 3.29 38.27 -15.04
N THR A 462 4.14 38.66 -15.99
CA THR A 462 3.71 38.83 -17.38
C THR A 462 3.48 37.45 -18.00
N ILE A 463 2.27 37.19 -18.50
CA ILE A 463 1.88 35.89 -19.08
C ILE A 463 1.81 36.02 -20.61
N LYS A 464 2.32 35.01 -21.31
CA LYS A 464 2.18 34.87 -22.78
C LYS A 464 1.68 33.47 -23.10
N VAL A 465 0.73 33.34 -24.01
CA VAL A 465 0.23 32.04 -24.48
C VAL A 465 0.70 31.80 -25.92
N VAL A 466 1.20 30.60 -26.19
CA VAL A 466 1.65 30.15 -27.50
C VAL A 466 0.98 28.82 -27.83
N HIS A 467 0.27 28.78 -28.95
CA HIS A 467 -0.36 27.56 -29.43
C HIS A 467 0.63 26.70 -30.20
N HIS A 468 1.03 25.57 -29.62
CA HIS A 468 1.90 24.59 -30.25
C HIS A 468 1.70 23.22 -29.63
N GLN A 469 1.62 22.19 -30.47
CA GLN A 469 1.54 20.81 -30.01
C GLN A 469 2.95 20.23 -29.85
N ILE A 470 3.25 19.72 -28.65
CA ILE A 470 4.53 19.09 -28.34
C ILE A 470 4.30 17.58 -28.17
N ASP A 471 4.75 16.80 -29.14
CA ASP A 471 4.54 15.35 -29.14
C ASP A 471 5.66 14.59 -28.43
N GLN A 472 6.85 15.18 -28.30
CA GLN A 472 8.02 14.56 -27.66
C GLN A 472 8.79 15.55 -26.80
N TYR A 473 9.14 15.12 -25.59
CA TYR A 473 9.90 15.91 -24.63
C TYR A 473 10.65 15.00 -23.65
N PRO A 474 11.78 15.44 -23.06
CA PRO A 474 12.45 14.69 -22.01
C PRO A 474 11.57 14.57 -20.77
N ASN A 475 11.05 13.38 -20.48
CA ASN A 475 10.10 13.19 -19.39
C ASN A 475 10.80 13.03 -18.04
N PHE A 476 11.19 14.14 -17.42
CA PHE A 476 11.77 14.14 -16.07
C PHE A 476 10.75 13.80 -14.97
N ALA A 477 9.45 13.73 -15.28
CA ALA A 477 8.44 13.23 -14.35
C ALA A 477 8.74 11.79 -13.91
N ALA A 478 9.41 11.03 -14.77
CA ALA A 478 9.85 9.69 -14.44
C ALA A 478 10.85 9.64 -13.27
N VAL A 479 11.65 10.69 -13.11
CA VAL A 479 12.57 10.86 -11.97
C VAL A 479 11.81 11.19 -10.68
N GLN A 480 10.55 11.61 -10.78
CA GLN A 480 9.64 11.86 -9.66
C GLN A 480 8.61 10.73 -9.48
N GLY A 481 8.75 9.61 -10.22
CA GLY A 481 7.78 8.49 -10.17
C GLY A 481 6.43 8.80 -10.81
N GLN A 482 6.32 9.84 -11.64
CA GLN A 482 5.06 10.29 -12.24
C GLN A 482 4.98 9.96 -13.73
N THR A 483 3.75 9.70 -14.20
CA THR A 483 3.43 9.58 -15.63
C THR A 483 2.52 10.73 -16.03
N ILE A 484 2.79 11.33 -17.18
CA ILE A 484 2.11 12.53 -17.65
C ILE A 484 1.46 12.25 -18.99
N LYS A 485 0.23 12.74 -19.15
CA LYS A 485 -0.56 12.53 -20.37
C LYS A 485 -0.84 13.87 -21.04
N HIS A 486 -0.17 14.13 -22.17
CA HIS A 486 -0.33 15.35 -22.99
C HIS A 486 -0.22 16.64 -22.17
N PRO A 487 0.98 17.01 -21.70
CA PRO A 487 1.14 18.16 -20.83
C PRO A 487 1.04 19.49 -21.57
N TYR A 488 0.62 20.51 -20.82
CA TYR A 488 0.92 21.91 -21.14
C TYR A 488 2.28 22.28 -20.58
N PHE A 489 2.95 23.29 -21.14
CA PHE A 489 4.23 23.76 -20.61
C PHE A 489 4.09 25.19 -20.11
N ALA A 490 4.48 25.47 -18.87
CA ALA A 490 4.70 26.82 -18.38
C ALA A 490 6.20 27.09 -18.34
N VAL A 491 6.67 27.92 -19.27
CA VAL A 491 8.10 28.20 -19.48
C VAL A 491 8.48 29.47 -18.75
N TYR A 492 9.21 29.35 -17.66
CA TYR A 492 9.77 30.49 -16.94
C TYR A 492 10.89 31.15 -17.74
N GLY A 493 10.75 32.45 -17.98
CA GLY A 493 11.85 33.29 -18.43
C GLY A 493 13.01 33.33 -17.44
N ASP A 494 14.23 33.55 -17.92
CA ASP A 494 15.44 33.57 -17.08
C ASP A 494 15.37 34.57 -15.90
N GLN A 495 14.61 35.65 -16.07
CA GLN A 495 14.39 36.72 -15.09
C GLN A 495 12.97 36.72 -14.53
N ALA A 496 12.12 35.76 -14.92
CA ALA A 496 10.78 35.66 -14.38
C ALA A 496 10.84 35.42 -12.86
N GLU A 497 9.88 36.01 -12.15
CA GLU A 497 9.70 35.80 -10.72
C GLU A 497 9.21 34.36 -10.52
N ARG A 498 9.84 33.64 -9.58
CA ARG A 498 9.51 32.26 -9.23
C ARG A 498 9.85 32.03 -7.76
N ILE A 499 8.87 31.59 -6.99
CA ILE A 499 9.08 31.13 -5.62
C ILE A 499 9.82 29.77 -5.69
N ASN A 500 10.74 29.49 -4.77
CA ASN A 500 11.56 28.25 -4.75
C ASN A 500 12.74 28.18 -5.76
N LYS A 501 13.44 29.30 -5.99
CA LYS A 501 14.75 29.31 -6.68
C LYS A 501 15.85 28.75 -5.78
N SER A 502 15.96 27.43 -5.72
CA SER A 502 16.99 26.70 -4.97
C SER A 502 17.68 25.66 -5.87
N LEU A 503 18.96 25.37 -5.59
CA LEU A 503 19.71 24.31 -6.27
C LEU A 503 19.18 22.90 -6.00
N PHE A 504 18.43 22.75 -4.91
CA PHE A 504 17.95 21.50 -4.34
C PHE A 504 16.52 21.14 -4.78
N VAL A 505 15.82 22.06 -5.43
CA VAL A 505 14.40 21.90 -5.76
C VAL A 505 14.24 21.72 -7.27
N ASN A 506 13.99 20.48 -7.70
CA ASN A 506 13.57 20.16 -9.07
C ASN A 506 14.54 20.65 -10.18
N VAL A 507 15.84 20.71 -9.86
CA VAL A 507 16.90 21.14 -10.79
C VAL A 507 17.80 19.97 -11.20
N TYR A 508 18.05 19.86 -12.50
CA TYR A 508 18.82 18.79 -13.12
C TYR A 508 20.05 19.34 -13.83
N TYR A 509 21.19 18.68 -13.62
CA TYR A 509 22.50 19.14 -14.08
C TYR A 509 23.16 18.07 -14.94
N ARG A 510 23.85 18.49 -16.00
CA ARG A 510 24.89 17.65 -16.61
C ARG A 510 26.15 17.71 -15.76
N GLN A 511 26.97 16.66 -15.78
CA GLN A 511 28.17 16.53 -14.94
C GLN A 511 29.07 17.79 -14.96
N LYS A 512 29.35 18.34 -16.14
CA LYS A 512 30.18 19.56 -16.29
C LYS A 512 29.53 20.80 -15.66
N THR A 513 28.22 20.95 -15.79
CA THR A 513 27.47 22.06 -15.20
C THR A 513 27.42 21.91 -13.68
N LEU A 514 27.18 20.70 -13.18
CA LEU A 514 27.14 20.39 -11.75
C LEU A 514 28.44 20.79 -11.06
N GLN A 515 29.60 20.37 -11.60
CA GLN A 515 30.90 20.71 -11.02
C GLN A 515 31.13 22.23 -10.92
N LYS A 516 30.76 22.99 -11.96
CA LYS A 516 30.87 24.46 -11.96
C LYS A 516 29.98 25.11 -10.92
N VAL A 517 28.75 24.61 -10.76
CA VAL A 517 27.77 25.14 -9.81
C VAL A 517 28.19 24.84 -8.39
N LEU A 518 28.64 23.62 -8.10
CA LEU A 518 29.14 23.24 -6.78
C LEU A 518 30.36 24.07 -6.38
N HIS A 519 31.26 24.35 -7.33
CA HIS A 519 32.41 25.21 -7.09
C HIS A 519 32.04 26.65 -6.77
N TYR A 520 31.13 27.23 -7.56
CA TYR A 520 30.65 28.59 -7.34
C TYR A 520 29.90 28.74 -6.00
N ALA A 521 29.06 27.77 -5.65
CA ALA A 521 28.26 27.80 -4.44
C ALA A 521 29.03 27.29 -3.20
N HIS A 522 30.30 26.92 -3.33
CA HIS A 522 31.13 26.35 -2.26
C HIS A 522 30.53 25.10 -1.60
N TYR A 523 29.88 24.27 -2.41
CA TYR A 523 29.21 23.03 -2.00
C TYR A 523 29.97 21.76 -2.41
N GLU A 524 31.23 21.87 -2.86
CA GLU A 524 32.00 20.69 -3.24
C GLU A 524 32.14 19.74 -2.05
N ASN A 525 31.81 18.46 -2.28
CA ASN A 525 31.79 17.41 -1.27
C ASN A 525 30.82 17.63 -0.10
N LYS A 526 30.01 18.70 -0.12
CA LYS A 526 29.02 19.03 0.91
C LYS A 526 27.60 18.56 0.59
N VAL A 527 27.34 18.14 -0.64
CA VAL A 527 25.99 17.76 -1.11
C VAL A 527 25.85 16.28 -1.41
N GLU A 528 24.62 15.80 -1.32
CA GLU A 528 24.19 14.50 -1.80
C GLU A 528 23.71 14.62 -3.23
N ILE A 529 24.33 13.82 -4.10
CA ILE A 529 24.08 13.85 -5.54
C ILE A 529 23.59 12.48 -5.94
N THR A 530 22.47 12.45 -6.66
CA THR A 530 21.93 11.21 -7.20
C THR A 530 21.80 11.32 -8.72
N LYS A 531 22.09 10.22 -9.40
CA LYS A 531 21.91 10.13 -10.85
C LYS A 531 20.45 9.87 -11.14
N THR A 532 19.91 10.55 -12.13
CA THR A 532 18.52 10.32 -12.59
C THR A 532 18.29 8.87 -13.01
N LYS A 533 19.29 8.22 -13.61
CA LYS A 533 19.24 6.79 -13.96
C LYS A 533 18.93 5.91 -12.75
N ASP A 534 19.68 6.10 -11.66
CA ASP A 534 19.54 5.29 -10.44
C ASP A 534 18.14 5.48 -9.83
N MET A 535 17.59 6.71 -9.86
CA MET A 535 16.21 6.97 -9.41
C MET A 535 15.18 6.28 -10.31
N VAL A 536 15.30 6.41 -11.64
CA VAL A 536 14.36 5.78 -12.58
C VAL A 536 14.40 4.26 -12.43
N GLU A 537 15.57 3.66 -12.22
CA GLU A 537 15.70 2.21 -11.97
C GLU A 537 15.06 1.80 -10.62
N SER A 538 15.25 2.58 -9.57
CA SER A 538 14.59 2.37 -8.27
C SER A 538 13.07 2.45 -8.38
N TYR A 539 12.52 3.48 -9.04
CA TYR A 539 11.07 3.57 -9.30
C TYR A 539 10.56 2.41 -10.15
N LYS A 540 11.29 1.98 -11.19
CA LYS A 540 10.93 0.80 -11.98
C LYS A 540 10.89 -0.47 -11.12
N ALA A 541 11.75 -0.59 -10.12
CA ALA A 541 11.74 -1.73 -9.20
C ALA A 541 10.53 -1.66 -8.25
N SER A 542 10.24 -0.50 -7.67
CA SER A 542 9.04 -0.29 -6.82
C SER A 542 7.76 -0.60 -7.59
N ILE A 543 7.62 -0.05 -8.80
CA ILE A 543 6.43 -0.23 -9.64
C ILE A 543 6.21 -1.71 -10.00
N LYS A 544 7.28 -2.51 -10.17
CA LYS A 544 7.13 -3.95 -10.37
C LYS A 544 6.48 -4.63 -9.16
N ASN A 545 6.90 -4.25 -7.94
CA ASN A 545 6.31 -4.78 -6.71
C ASN A 545 4.84 -4.33 -6.57
N ASP A 546 4.56 -3.06 -6.86
CA ASP A 546 3.19 -2.52 -6.84
C ASP A 546 2.29 -3.24 -7.85
N LEU A 547 2.79 -3.51 -9.06
CA LEU A 547 2.10 -4.31 -10.07
C LEU A 547 1.77 -5.71 -9.59
N TYR A 548 2.69 -6.40 -8.90
CA TYR A 548 2.39 -7.69 -8.28
C TYR A 548 1.24 -7.57 -7.27
N GLY A 549 1.28 -6.54 -6.41
CA GLY A 549 0.20 -6.25 -5.46
C GLY A 549 -1.14 -5.96 -6.14
N GLN A 550 -1.15 -5.25 -7.27
CA GLN A 550 -2.37 -5.00 -8.05
C GLN A 550 -2.91 -6.26 -8.72
N VAL A 551 -2.03 -7.11 -9.25
CA VAL A 551 -2.42 -8.41 -9.81
C VAL A 551 -3.05 -9.29 -8.73
N GLU A 552 -2.51 -9.29 -7.51
CA GLU A 552 -3.09 -10.02 -6.37
C GLU A 552 -4.49 -9.50 -6.00
N LYS A 553 -4.67 -8.18 -5.94
CA LYS A 553 -5.98 -7.54 -5.70
C LYS A 553 -7.03 -7.90 -6.74
N ILE A 554 -6.63 -8.19 -7.99
CA ILE A 554 -7.53 -8.65 -9.06
C ILE A 554 -7.75 -10.16 -8.98
N ALA A 555 -6.68 -10.94 -8.78
CA ALA A 555 -6.71 -12.41 -8.83
C ALA A 555 -7.67 -13.00 -7.79
N LEU A 556 -7.70 -12.43 -6.59
CA LEU A 556 -8.51 -12.94 -5.49
C LEU A 556 -10.02 -12.83 -5.75
N PRO A 557 -10.60 -11.65 -6.07
CA PRO A 557 -12.00 -11.57 -6.47
C PRO A 557 -12.32 -12.35 -7.75
N LEU A 558 -11.40 -12.41 -8.71
CA LEU A 558 -11.58 -13.24 -9.91
C LEU A 558 -11.72 -14.73 -9.55
N THR A 559 -10.94 -15.20 -8.59
CA THR A 559 -11.01 -16.58 -8.09
C THR A 559 -12.35 -16.86 -7.44
N VAL A 560 -12.92 -15.91 -6.71
CA VAL A 560 -14.28 -16.03 -6.14
C VAL A 560 -15.32 -16.14 -7.26
N LEU A 561 -15.24 -15.28 -8.27
CA LEU A 561 -16.15 -15.33 -9.42
C LEU A 561 -16.06 -16.66 -10.17
N VAL A 562 -14.84 -17.17 -10.42
CA VAL A 562 -14.60 -18.51 -10.98
C VAL A 562 -15.30 -19.58 -10.14
N LEU A 563 -15.15 -19.52 -8.82
CA LEU A 563 -15.70 -20.53 -7.92
C LEU A 563 -17.24 -20.51 -7.93
N ILE A 564 -17.85 -19.32 -7.94
CA ILE A 564 -19.30 -19.14 -8.09
C ILE A 564 -19.78 -19.74 -9.41
N SER A 565 -19.12 -19.41 -10.53
CA SER A 565 -19.52 -19.92 -11.84
C SER A 565 -19.39 -21.44 -11.95
N VAL A 566 -18.31 -22.03 -11.42
CA VAL A 566 -18.13 -23.50 -11.35
C VAL A 566 -19.24 -24.15 -10.51
N GLU A 567 -19.57 -23.55 -9.36
CA GLU A 567 -20.62 -24.04 -8.48
C GLU A 567 -22.00 -23.97 -9.16
N TYR A 568 -22.31 -22.84 -9.78
CA TYR A 568 -23.55 -22.61 -10.50
C TYR A 568 -23.74 -23.65 -11.61
N MET A 569 -22.72 -23.86 -12.45
CA MET A 569 -22.76 -24.87 -13.51
C MET A 569 -22.93 -26.28 -12.96
N TYR A 570 -22.25 -26.63 -11.87
CA TYR A 570 -22.40 -27.93 -11.22
C TYR A 570 -23.85 -28.15 -10.76
N MET A 571 -24.43 -27.19 -10.04
CA MET A 571 -25.81 -27.27 -9.56
C MET A 571 -26.81 -27.31 -10.72
N TYR A 572 -26.64 -26.46 -11.73
CA TYR A 572 -27.48 -26.43 -12.93
C TYR A 572 -27.52 -27.80 -13.62
N SER A 573 -26.35 -28.44 -13.75
CA SER A 573 -26.24 -29.75 -14.37
C SER A 573 -27.08 -30.81 -13.64
N LYS A 574 -27.10 -30.77 -12.31
CA LYS A 574 -27.84 -31.73 -11.50
C LYS A 574 -29.35 -31.44 -11.53
N VAL A 575 -29.75 -30.17 -11.42
CA VAL A 575 -31.15 -29.74 -11.47
C VAL A 575 -31.82 -30.12 -12.79
N TYR A 576 -31.19 -29.76 -13.91
CA TYR A 576 -31.78 -29.91 -15.25
C TYR A 576 -31.35 -31.20 -15.96
N ARG A 577 -30.86 -32.20 -15.21
CA ARG A 577 -30.38 -33.49 -15.75
C ARG A 577 -31.38 -34.16 -16.69
N LEU A 578 -32.65 -34.26 -16.29
CA LEU A 578 -33.73 -34.88 -17.09
C LEU A 578 -34.02 -34.09 -18.37
N LYS A 579 -34.18 -32.76 -18.27
CA LYS A 579 -34.39 -31.87 -19.43
C LYS A 579 -33.26 -32.03 -20.45
N ARG A 580 -32.00 -32.11 -19.97
CA ARG A 580 -30.82 -32.30 -20.83
C ARG A 580 -30.77 -33.68 -21.47
N ALA A 581 -31.05 -34.75 -20.72
CA ALA A 581 -31.11 -36.10 -21.26
C ALA A 581 -32.17 -36.22 -22.36
N VAL A 582 -33.35 -35.60 -22.18
CA VAL A 582 -34.39 -35.54 -23.22
C VAL A 582 -33.91 -34.77 -24.45
N LYS A 583 -33.34 -33.57 -24.27
CA LYS A 583 -32.78 -32.80 -25.40
C LYS A 583 -31.69 -33.57 -26.17
N TYR A 584 -30.83 -34.31 -25.45
CA TYR A 584 -29.82 -35.18 -26.05
C TYR A 584 -30.46 -36.32 -26.86
N LEU A 585 -31.44 -37.03 -26.29
CA LEU A 585 -32.16 -38.11 -26.97
C LEU A 585 -32.92 -37.62 -28.22
N LEU A 586 -33.37 -36.37 -28.21
CA LEU A 586 -33.98 -35.69 -29.35
C LEU A 586 -32.96 -35.22 -30.41
N GLY A 587 -31.68 -35.57 -30.25
CA GLY A 587 -30.62 -35.22 -31.22
C GLY A 587 -30.20 -33.76 -31.20
N GLN A 588 -30.59 -32.97 -30.19
CA GLN A 588 -30.14 -31.58 -30.11
C GLN A 588 -28.63 -31.52 -29.87
N GLY A 589 -27.96 -30.63 -30.60
CA GLY A 589 -26.55 -30.31 -30.36
C GLY A 589 -26.32 -29.62 -29.01
N ILE A 590 -25.05 -29.37 -28.71
CA ILE A 590 -24.57 -28.87 -27.41
C ILE A 590 -25.21 -27.51 -27.06
N ILE A 591 -25.28 -26.60 -28.04
CA ILE A 591 -25.90 -25.28 -27.87
C ILE A 591 -27.39 -25.42 -27.53
N GLY A 592 -28.10 -26.40 -28.10
CA GLY A 592 -29.50 -26.67 -27.73
C GLY A 592 -29.66 -27.21 -26.31
N GLN A 593 -28.71 -28.04 -25.86
CA GLN A 593 -28.73 -28.64 -24.53
C GLN A 593 -28.36 -27.67 -23.40
N TYR A 594 -27.38 -26.79 -23.64
CA TYR A 594 -26.77 -25.90 -22.63
C TYR A 594 -26.94 -24.41 -22.91
N GLY A 595 -27.59 -24.01 -24.00
CA GLY A 595 -27.79 -22.60 -24.36
C GLY A 595 -28.45 -21.79 -23.26
N ASP A 596 -29.46 -22.37 -22.58
CA ASP A 596 -30.13 -21.76 -21.42
C ASP A 596 -29.11 -21.38 -20.32
N LEU A 597 -28.17 -22.28 -19.98
CA LEU A 597 -27.13 -22.05 -18.97
C LEU A 597 -26.15 -20.96 -19.40
N PHE A 598 -25.77 -20.96 -20.68
CA PHE A 598 -24.85 -19.96 -21.23
C PHE A 598 -25.46 -18.56 -21.17
N VAL A 599 -26.75 -18.44 -21.56
CA VAL A 599 -27.49 -17.17 -21.48
C VAL A 599 -27.62 -16.72 -20.03
N GLU A 600 -28.01 -17.61 -19.11
CA GLU A 600 -28.14 -17.29 -17.69
C GLU A 600 -26.81 -16.76 -17.11
N LEU A 601 -25.68 -17.43 -17.36
CA LEU A 601 -24.37 -16.96 -16.87
C LEU A 601 -24.00 -15.57 -17.40
N LEU A 602 -24.23 -15.30 -18.69
CA LEU A 602 -23.89 -14.03 -19.33
C LEU A 602 -24.80 -12.87 -18.92
N LEU A 603 -26.07 -13.12 -18.59
CA LEU A 603 -27.04 -12.06 -18.29
C LEU A 603 -26.62 -11.20 -17.10
N ALA A 604 -25.98 -11.80 -16.09
CA ALA A 604 -25.48 -11.07 -14.92
C ALA A 604 -24.36 -10.08 -15.29
N ASP A 605 -23.44 -10.50 -16.16
CA ASP A 605 -22.34 -9.66 -16.66
C ASP A 605 -22.87 -8.56 -17.60
N LEU A 606 -23.78 -8.90 -18.53
CA LEU A 606 -24.40 -7.96 -19.47
C LEU A 606 -25.17 -6.83 -18.78
N PHE A 607 -25.93 -7.14 -17.72
CA PHE A 607 -26.67 -6.12 -16.96
C PHE A 607 -25.72 -5.07 -16.35
N LEU A 608 -24.55 -5.50 -15.88
CA LEU A 608 -23.58 -4.61 -15.25
C LEU A 608 -22.73 -3.84 -16.27
N ILE A 609 -22.44 -4.41 -17.43
CA ILE A 609 -21.83 -3.71 -18.57
C ILE A 609 -22.68 -2.49 -19.00
N VAL A 610 -24.01 -2.63 -18.98
CA VAL A 610 -24.91 -1.52 -19.37
C VAL A 610 -24.90 -0.38 -18.35
N LYS A 611 -24.53 -0.66 -17.08
CA LYS A 611 -24.54 0.32 -16.00
C LYS A 611 -23.23 1.13 -15.90
N ASP A 612 -22.09 0.55 -16.25
CA ASP A 612 -20.78 1.18 -16.13
C ASP A 612 -20.16 1.39 -17.52
N HIS A 613 -20.01 2.65 -17.93
CA HIS A 613 -19.52 3.04 -19.25
C HIS A 613 -18.01 3.28 -19.31
N SER A 614 -17.26 2.99 -18.24
CA SER A 614 -15.81 3.17 -18.26
C SER A 614 -15.11 2.06 -19.08
N PHE A 615 -14.06 2.43 -19.83
CA PHE A 615 -13.27 1.47 -20.61
C PHE A 615 -12.70 0.32 -19.74
N ASN A 616 -12.27 0.63 -18.53
CA ASN A 616 -11.73 -0.35 -17.59
C ASN A 616 -12.82 -1.34 -17.12
N ALA A 617 -14.06 -0.87 -16.94
CA ALA A 617 -15.19 -1.76 -16.64
C ALA A 617 -15.51 -2.70 -17.80
N TYR A 618 -15.50 -2.22 -19.05
CA TYR A 618 -15.65 -3.09 -20.22
C TYR A 618 -14.58 -4.20 -20.25
N LEU A 619 -13.32 -3.86 -19.95
CA LEU A 619 -12.24 -4.85 -19.89
C LEU A 619 -12.48 -5.89 -18.79
N PHE A 620 -12.91 -5.46 -17.60
CA PHE A 620 -13.26 -6.35 -16.49
C PHE A 620 -14.38 -7.33 -16.87
N TYR A 621 -15.51 -6.85 -17.36
CA TYR A 621 -16.63 -7.73 -17.71
C TYR A 621 -16.33 -8.62 -18.92
N THR A 622 -15.49 -8.17 -19.86
CA THR A 622 -15.01 -9.04 -20.94
C THR A 622 -14.16 -10.18 -20.39
N LEU A 623 -13.32 -9.90 -19.38
CA LEU A 623 -12.52 -10.91 -18.70
C LEU A 623 -13.39 -11.94 -17.98
N THR A 624 -14.44 -11.51 -17.26
CA THR A 624 -15.36 -12.44 -16.56
C THR A 624 -16.15 -13.32 -17.54
N ILE A 625 -16.61 -12.75 -18.66
CA ILE A 625 -17.25 -13.50 -19.75
C ILE A 625 -16.29 -14.56 -20.32
N CYS A 626 -15.03 -14.20 -20.58
CA CYS A 626 -14.02 -15.14 -21.06
C CYS A 626 -13.78 -16.27 -20.07
N VAL A 627 -13.69 -15.96 -18.77
CA VAL A 627 -13.54 -16.95 -17.70
C VAL A 627 -14.72 -17.92 -17.67
N ASP A 628 -15.95 -17.41 -17.70
CA ASP A 628 -17.16 -18.24 -17.73
C ASP A 628 -17.18 -19.15 -18.95
N LEU A 629 -16.76 -18.64 -20.11
CA LEU A 629 -16.69 -19.39 -21.35
C LEU A 629 -15.63 -20.51 -21.28
N ILE A 630 -14.47 -20.24 -20.68
CA ILE A 630 -13.43 -21.27 -20.43
C ILE A 630 -13.95 -22.35 -19.49
N ILE A 631 -14.57 -21.97 -18.36
CA ILE A 631 -15.13 -22.91 -17.39
C ILE A 631 -16.19 -23.78 -18.06
N PHE A 632 -17.05 -23.17 -18.88
CA PHE A 632 -18.09 -23.86 -19.65
C PHE A 632 -17.48 -24.92 -20.58
N ILE A 633 -16.41 -24.59 -21.30
CA ILE A 633 -15.69 -25.53 -22.17
C ILE A 633 -15.05 -26.67 -21.38
N ILE A 634 -14.39 -26.39 -20.25
CA ILE A 634 -13.75 -27.42 -19.42
C ILE A 634 -14.79 -28.40 -18.87
N MET A 635 -15.92 -27.88 -18.36
CA MET A 635 -17.01 -28.72 -17.90
C MET A 635 -17.65 -29.52 -19.01
N PHE A 636 -17.76 -28.95 -20.21
CA PHE A 636 -18.21 -29.65 -21.40
C PHE A 636 -17.37 -30.89 -21.70
N ILE A 637 -16.03 -30.76 -21.74
CA ILE A 637 -15.11 -31.88 -21.98
C ILE A 637 -15.31 -32.98 -20.93
N LYS A 638 -15.44 -32.60 -19.66
CA LYS A 638 -15.67 -33.55 -18.56
C LYS A 638 -17.01 -34.26 -18.62
N LEU A 639 -18.07 -33.59 -19.07
CA LEU A 639 -19.41 -34.14 -19.10
C LEU A 639 -19.66 -35.04 -20.34
N GLN A 640 -19.02 -34.76 -21.48
CA GLN A 640 -19.10 -35.62 -22.66
C GLN A 640 -18.49 -37.02 -22.45
N GLN A 641 -17.51 -37.14 -21.56
CA GLN A 641 -16.89 -38.43 -21.23
C GLN A 641 -17.82 -39.40 -20.48
N LYS A 642 -18.98 -38.94 -19.98
CA LYS A 642 -19.93 -39.81 -19.25
C LYS A 642 -21.01 -40.35 -20.20
N ASN A 643 -21.13 -41.68 -20.25
CA ASN A 643 -22.16 -42.37 -21.01
C ASN A 643 -23.59 -41.90 -20.65
N VAL A 644 -24.44 -41.72 -21.66
CA VAL A 644 -25.85 -41.32 -21.54
C VAL A 644 -26.64 -42.24 -20.58
N THR A 645 -26.26 -43.52 -20.53
CA THR A 645 -26.78 -44.52 -19.59
C THR A 645 -26.45 -44.23 -18.13
N LEU A 646 -25.24 -43.73 -17.82
CA LEU A 646 -24.88 -43.22 -16.49
C LEU A 646 -25.62 -41.92 -16.19
N ILE A 647 -25.80 -41.05 -17.19
CA ILE A 647 -26.59 -39.82 -17.08
C ILE A 647 -28.08 -40.12 -16.83
N LEU A 648 -28.63 -41.27 -17.20
CA LEU A 648 -30.01 -41.63 -16.86
C LEU A 648 -30.14 -42.38 -15.53
N LYS A 649 -29.14 -43.16 -15.11
CA LYS A 649 -29.20 -44.03 -13.92
C LYS A 649 -29.03 -43.37 -12.56
N GLY A 650 -28.76 -42.07 -12.47
CA GLY A 650 -28.47 -41.42 -11.18
C GLY A 650 -27.00 -41.49 -10.77
N GLU A 651 -26.26 -42.48 -11.25
CA GLU A 651 -24.88 -42.80 -10.86
C GLU A 651 -23.88 -41.73 -11.34
N ASP A 652 -23.03 -41.27 -10.42
CA ASP A 652 -21.96 -40.30 -10.68
C ASP A 652 -20.66 -40.97 -11.11
#